data_AF-A0A3N0Y9E2-F1
#
_entry.id   AF-A0A3N0Y9E2-F1
#
_cell.length_a   1.000
_cell.length_b   1.000
_cell.length_c   1.000
_cell.angle_alpha   90.00
_cell.angle_beta   90.00
_cell.angle_gamma   90.00
#
_symmetry.space_group_name_H-M   'P 1'
#
loop_
_entity.id
_entity.type
_entity.pdbx_description
1 polymer ?
#
loop_
_entity_poly.entity_id
_entity_poly.type
_entity_poly.pdbx_seq_one_letter_code
_entity_poly.pdbx_strand_id
1 'polypeptide(L)'
;MQNTFRAVTHSPGILIWRIEKMDLVLVPEKVHGQFYESDCYLLLSTRKGGRSAYYDIHYWIGSMSTMDEQGAAAVYAIQLDEFLGSSPVQYREVQHHESSIFCGYFKQGIIYKSGGVSSGMNHVETNTYNVQRLLHVKGKRKVTGTEVEVSWNSFDTGSVFLLDLGKTIIQWNGPESNRQERLKGMMLAKDIRDRERGGRAEIGVIEGDAEAKSPLLMEVMVSIMGERPSTLPSGTPDEISDQEQMAKLTLYHVSDANGSMKIAEIATSPLTQDMLNHDEFIKLKGYPLSTKVESLSDGGESALFKQLFKSWTVREQTAGLGRTHTVGRIADVPQEKFDATRMHVMPDVAAQERMVDDGSGQKQVWRIENLEMVEVNPEMHGYFYGGDCYLILYSYDVNGRKSYILYMWKGRHASQDEITACAYQAVTLDQQYGGEPVQVRVSMGKEPRHFMAIFKGKLVIFEGGTSRKSAQEPEPPVRLFQICGSHPTNSKAIEVPALVASLNSNDVFLLKSQYGVYLWYGKGSSGDERAMAKEVSSFIGRGSSEEIMAEGQEPNEFWEILGGKTSYASDRRLQMVTSDHQPRLFECSNKTGQFIATEITQFAQDDLREDDVMLLDTWDQVFLWIGNEANDVERRESVTTCQEYLRTHPGSRDPDTPIMIVKQGFEPPTFTGWFTAWDPTKWSQSSDVENKNISQYPPEMLINKLAGELPEDVDPTQRESEEQRARGVITSVTSRCFASAVRDREALRPNPQAFCNNRREETHFHILCSRSTQQHLKNVYASLAVCMLVATAGSYVYLITRLFPGGLTMLGSLAMMGWLAMTPHSPQTEKKRLAILAAFAFFTGLGLGPLMDYVISINPSIIVTAFMGTSAIFGCFTLSALYAQRRSYLFLGGTLMSGLTVLLIVSFLNMFFASEIVFKAHVYLGLAIMCGFVLFDTQLIIEKAEMGDKDYIWHCVDLFLDFVTIFRKLVIILSMNEKVFETSILGINIVASVCFIPY
;
A
#
# COMPACT_ATOMS: atom_id res chain seq x y z
N MET A 1 -20.01 -21.60 30.16
CA MET A 1 -20.77 -21.25 28.94
C MET A 1 -21.62 -19.99 29.13
N GLN A 2 -22.93 -20.02 29.45
CA GLN A 2 -23.79 -18.82 29.35
C GLN A 2 -23.31 -17.57 30.12
N ASN A 3 -22.65 -17.71 31.27
CA ASN A 3 -22.07 -16.56 31.98
C ASN A 3 -20.77 -16.01 31.33
N THR A 4 -20.01 -16.86 30.64
CA THR A 4 -18.69 -16.55 30.07
C THR A 4 -18.81 -15.64 28.85
N PHE A 5 -19.77 -15.92 27.96
CA PHE A 5 -19.96 -15.17 26.71
C PHE A 5 -21.05 -14.09 26.80
N ARG A 6 -21.39 -13.63 28.01
CA ARG A 6 -22.48 -12.64 28.22
C ARG A 6 -22.24 -11.28 27.54
N ALA A 7 -21.00 -10.98 27.17
CA ALA A 7 -20.64 -9.77 26.41
C ALA A 7 -20.81 -9.91 24.88
N VAL A 8 -21.01 -11.13 24.37
CA VAL A 8 -21.22 -11.38 22.93
C VAL A 8 -22.57 -10.83 22.51
N THR A 9 -22.56 -9.96 21.50
CA THR A 9 -23.75 -9.26 20.98
C THR A 9 -23.77 -9.32 19.46
N HIS A 10 -24.96 -9.39 18.86
CA HIS A 10 -25.14 -9.41 17.40
C HIS A 10 -24.98 -8.02 16.73
N SER A 11 -24.39 -7.04 17.43
CA SER A 11 -24.06 -5.72 16.90
C SER A 11 -22.71 -5.75 16.17
N PRO A 12 -22.55 -5.03 15.05
CA PRO A 12 -21.26 -4.93 14.37
C PRO A 12 -20.18 -4.34 15.29
N GLY A 13 -18.97 -4.90 15.24
CA GLY A 13 -17.84 -4.44 16.07
C GLY A 13 -16.85 -5.56 16.36
N ILE A 14 -15.82 -5.25 17.16
CA ILE A 14 -14.84 -6.21 17.66
C ILE A 14 -14.92 -6.33 19.19
N LEU A 15 -14.80 -7.54 19.70
CA LEU A 15 -14.64 -7.85 21.12
C LEU A 15 -13.32 -8.58 21.30
N ILE A 16 -12.56 -8.22 22.34
CA ILE A 16 -11.26 -8.83 22.64
C ILE A 16 -11.26 -9.28 24.10
N TRP A 17 -10.84 -10.51 24.35
CA TRP A 17 -10.58 -11.08 25.66
C TRP A 17 -9.10 -11.44 25.79
N ARG A 18 -8.55 -11.27 26.98
CA ARG A 18 -7.24 -11.77 27.41
C ARG A 18 -7.48 -13.01 28.26
N ILE A 19 -6.63 -14.02 28.11
CA ILE A 19 -6.67 -15.20 28.97
C ILE A 19 -5.84 -14.90 30.21
N GLU A 20 -6.51 -14.81 31.35
CA GLU A 20 -5.84 -14.59 32.63
C GLU A 20 -6.17 -15.76 33.57
N LYS A 21 -5.15 -16.54 33.97
CA LYS A 21 -5.31 -17.69 34.87
C LYS A 21 -6.37 -18.71 34.40
N MET A 22 -6.40 -18.96 33.09
CA MET A 22 -7.35 -19.84 32.39
C MET A 22 -8.80 -19.34 32.32
N ASP A 23 -9.09 -18.09 32.70
CA ASP A 23 -10.39 -17.43 32.49
C ASP A 23 -10.32 -16.34 31.40
N LEU A 24 -11.44 -16.09 30.72
CA LEU A 24 -11.56 -15.00 29.75
C LEU A 24 -11.90 -13.66 30.42
N VAL A 25 -10.97 -12.70 30.36
CA VAL A 25 -11.13 -11.33 30.87
C VAL A 25 -11.31 -10.36 29.70
N LEU A 26 -12.40 -9.61 29.68
CA LEU A 26 -12.69 -8.66 28.59
C LEU A 26 -11.68 -7.49 28.59
N VAL A 27 -11.04 -7.25 27.44
CA VAL A 27 -10.07 -6.17 27.23
C VAL A 27 -10.80 -4.86 26.93
N PRO A 28 -10.56 -3.77 27.68
CA PRO A 28 -11.17 -2.48 27.42
C PRO A 28 -10.81 -1.92 26.03
N GLU A 29 -11.80 -1.35 25.32
CA GLU A 29 -11.64 -0.78 23.97
C GLU A 29 -10.45 0.20 23.83
N LYS A 30 -10.17 0.97 24.89
CA LYS A 30 -9.06 1.95 24.93
C LYS A 30 -7.65 1.35 24.78
N VAL A 31 -7.51 0.03 24.93
CA VAL A 31 -6.23 -0.69 24.79
C VAL A 31 -6.29 -1.80 23.74
N HIS A 32 -7.33 -1.81 22.88
CA HIS A 32 -7.35 -2.66 21.68
C HIS A 32 -6.12 -2.34 20.80
N GLY A 33 -5.54 -3.38 20.18
CA GLY A 33 -4.26 -3.29 19.46
C GLY A 33 -3.01 -3.44 20.35
N GLN A 34 -3.14 -3.50 21.68
CA GLN A 34 -2.01 -3.72 22.60
C GLN A 34 -2.02 -5.16 23.13
N PHE A 35 -1.04 -5.97 22.71
CA PHE A 35 -0.95 -7.38 23.05
C PHE A 35 0.30 -7.67 23.89
N TYR A 36 0.13 -8.44 24.96
CA TYR A 36 1.25 -8.86 25.81
C TYR A 36 1.89 -10.15 25.30
N GLU A 37 3.22 -10.15 25.17
CA GLU A 37 3.99 -11.20 24.51
C GLU A 37 3.95 -12.56 25.23
N SER A 38 3.70 -12.56 26.56
CA SER A 38 3.59 -13.80 27.34
C SER A 38 2.17 -14.27 27.62
N ASP A 39 1.17 -13.74 26.90
CA ASP A 39 -0.24 -14.11 27.10
C ASP A 39 -0.89 -14.62 25.79
N CYS A 40 -2.12 -15.12 25.89
CA CYS A 40 -2.98 -15.43 24.75
C CYS A 40 -4.27 -14.60 24.80
N TYR A 41 -4.83 -14.33 23.62
CA TYR A 41 -6.02 -13.50 23.45
C TYR A 41 -7.04 -14.18 22.53
N LEU A 42 -8.30 -13.85 22.73
CA LEU A 42 -9.40 -14.25 21.86
C LEU A 42 -10.08 -12.98 21.34
N LEU A 43 -10.30 -12.88 20.03
CA LEU A 43 -10.96 -11.77 19.37
C LEU A 43 -12.16 -12.30 18.59
N LEU A 44 -13.31 -11.64 18.73
CA LEU A 44 -14.51 -11.88 17.93
C LEU A 44 -14.81 -10.63 17.12
N SER A 45 -14.75 -10.74 15.80
CA SER A 45 -15.24 -9.73 14.86
C SER A 45 -16.67 -10.09 14.45
N THR A 46 -17.60 -9.14 14.56
CA THR A 46 -18.98 -9.30 14.10
C THR A 46 -19.26 -8.37 12.94
N ARG A 47 -19.61 -8.93 11.78
CA ARG A 47 -20.00 -8.22 10.56
C ARG A 47 -21.47 -8.49 10.26
N LYS A 48 -22.16 -7.58 9.56
CA LYS A 48 -23.59 -7.72 9.26
C LYS A 48 -23.86 -7.63 7.76
N GLY A 49 -24.23 -8.75 7.16
CA GLY A 49 -24.67 -8.84 5.76
C GLY A 49 -26.18 -8.95 5.68
N GLY A 50 -26.85 -7.82 5.42
CA GLY A 50 -28.32 -7.76 5.34
C GLY A 50 -29.01 -8.16 6.64
N ARG A 51 -29.61 -9.35 6.67
CA ARG A 51 -30.31 -9.92 7.83
C ARG A 51 -29.50 -10.94 8.64
N SER A 52 -28.33 -11.35 8.15
CA SER A 52 -27.44 -12.31 8.83
C SER A 52 -26.22 -11.60 9.42
N ALA A 53 -25.70 -12.15 10.51
CA ALA A 53 -24.44 -11.75 11.11
C ALA A 53 -23.37 -12.81 10.79
N TYR A 54 -22.19 -12.35 10.39
CA TYR A 54 -21.01 -13.16 10.12
C TYR A 54 -19.99 -12.92 11.24
N TYR A 55 -19.28 -13.97 11.64
CA TYR A 55 -18.38 -13.94 12.78
C TYR A 55 -17.00 -14.46 12.39
N ASP A 56 -15.96 -13.71 12.75
CA ASP A 56 -14.58 -14.16 12.66
C ASP A 56 -14.03 -14.29 14.08
N ILE A 57 -13.63 -15.51 14.48
CA ILE A 57 -12.97 -15.79 15.76
C ILE A 57 -11.47 -15.89 15.49
N HIS A 58 -10.68 -15.00 16.08
CA HIS A 58 -9.22 -15.05 16.02
C HIS A 58 -8.68 -15.36 17.41
N TYR A 59 -7.88 -16.40 17.57
CA TYR A 59 -7.13 -16.63 18.81
C TYR A 59 -5.64 -16.34 18.56
N TRP A 60 -5.12 -15.35 19.29
CA TRP A 60 -3.76 -14.84 19.15
C TRP A 60 -2.86 -15.39 20.23
N ILE A 61 -1.69 -15.86 19.81
CA ILE A 61 -0.69 -16.52 20.64
C ILE A 61 0.58 -15.65 20.71
N GLY A 62 0.89 -15.17 21.91
CA GLY A 62 2.14 -14.46 22.20
C GLY A 62 3.36 -15.38 22.14
N SER A 63 4.49 -14.85 21.67
CA SER A 63 5.74 -15.58 21.48
C SER A 63 6.30 -16.22 22.75
N MET A 64 5.98 -15.66 23.92
CA MET A 64 6.44 -16.08 25.24
C MET A 64 5.31 -16.70 26.09
N SER A 65 4.15 -17.00 25.49
CA SER A 65 2.98 -17.51 26.21
C SER A 65 3.12 -18.99 26.61
N THR A 66 2.47 -19.39 27.71
CA THR A 66 2.58 -20.77 28.20
C THR A 66 1.75 -21.76 27.37
N MET A 67 2.16 -23.03 27.34
CA MET A 67 1.44 -24.09 26.63
C MET A 67 0.00 -24.27 27.16
N ASP A 68 -0.19 -24.05 28.46
CA ASP A 68 -1.50 -24.12 29.11
C ASP A 68 -2.42 -22.98 28.66
N GLU A 69 -1.92 -21.74 28.58
CA GLU A 69 -2.68 -20.58 28.07
C GLU A 69 -3.00 -20.72 26.56
N GLN A 70 -2.07 -21.26 25.77
CA GLN A 70 -2.32 -21.59 24.35
C GLN A 70 -3.39 -22.68 24.19
N GLY A 71 -3.38 -23.69 25.05
CA GLY A 71 -4.41 -24.73 25.12
C GLY A 71 -5.78 -24.13 25.49
N ALA A 72 -5.81 -23.27 26.50
CA ALA A 72 -7.02 -22.54 26.89
C ALA A 72 -7.55 -21.66 25.76
N ALA A 73 -6.69 -20.99 24.99
CA ALA A 73 -7.09 -20.16 23.85
C ALA A 73 -7.83 -20.97 22.77
N ALA A 74 -7.27 -22.12 22.39
CA ALA A 74 -7.90 -23.02 21.43
C ALA A 74 -9.24 -23.58 21.98
N VAL A 75 -9.28 -23.98 23.25
CA VAL A 75 -10.52 -24.48 23.89
C VAL A 75 -11.60 -23.40 23.94
N TYR A 76 -11.25 -22.14 24.25
CA TYR A 76 -12.21 -21.05 24.26
C TYR A 76 -12.67 -20.62 22.87
N ALA A 77 -11.82 -20.71 21.83
CA ALA A 77 -12.23 -20.51 20.45
C ALA A 77 -13.30 -21.53 20.03
N ILE A 78 -13.08 -22.83 20.32
CA ILE A 78 -14.03 -23.91 20.05
C ILE A 78 -15.34 -23.71 20.83
N GLN A 79 -15.29 -23.35 22.11
CA GLN A 79 -16.49 -23.09 22.91
C GLN A 79 -17.28 -21.86 22.44
N LEU A 80 -16.60 -20.84 21.91
CA LEU A 80 -17.24 -19.66 21.35
C LEU A 80 -17.88 -19.97 19.98
N ASP A 81 -17.24 -20.82 19.18
CA ASP A 81 -17.78 -21.34 17.93
C ASP A 81 -19.06 -22.15 18.14
N GLU A 82 -19.04 -23.14 19.05
CA GLU A 82 -20.22 -23.93 19.44
C GLU A 82 -21.35 -23.03 19.96
N PHE A 83 -21.02 -22.01 20.78
CA PHE A 83 -21.99 -21.03 21.29
C PHE A 83 -22.62 -20.16 20.19
N LEU A 84 -21.89 -19.90 19.10
CA LEU A 84 -22.37 -19.17 17.91
C LEU A 84 -22.98 -20.10 16.85
N GLY A 85 -23.11 -21.40 17.14
CA GLY A 85 -23.76 -22.39 16.28
C GLY A 85 -22.89 -22.93 15.14
N SER A 86 -21.56 -22.93 15.33
CA SER A 86 -20.56 -23.46 14.37
C SER A 86 -20.69 -22.92 12.94
N SER A 87 -21.01 -21.63 12.86
CA SER A 87 -20.98 -20.78 11.67
C SER A 87 -19.81 -19.78 11.59
N PRO A 88 -19.11 -19.40 12.69
CA PRO A 88 -17.92 -18.55 12.60
C PRO A 88 -16.75 -19.16 11.81
N VAL A 89 -15.91 -18.30 11.24
CA VAL A 89 -14.58 -18.71 10.76
C VAL A 89 -13.56 -18.60 11.88
N GLN A 90 -12.72 -19.62 12.07
CA GLN A 90 -11.69 -19.63 13.11
C GLN A 90 -10.28 -19.42 12.54
N TYR A 91 -9.56 -18.46 13.10
CA TYR A 91 -8.22 -18.05 12.71
C TYR A 91 -7.22 -18.25 13.86
N ARG A 92 -6.13 -18.97 13.60
CA ARG A 92 -4.98 -19.03 14.50
C ARG A 92 -3.96 -17.96 14.16
N GLU A 93 -3.84 -16.97 15.05
CA GLU A 93 -2.89 -15.88 14.92
C GLU A 93 -1.68 -16.10 15.83
N VAL A 94 -0.47 -15.79 15.35
CA VAL A 94 0.79 -15.94 16.10
C VAL A 94 1.55 -14.63 16.00
N GLN A 95 2.17 -14.20 17.11
CA GLN A 95 2.98 -12.99 17.18
C GLN A 95 3.93 -12.84 15.98
N HIS A 96 3.91 -11.67 15.34
CA HIS A 96 4.66 -11.29 14.13
C HIS A 96 4.27 -12.02 12.82
N HIS A 97 3.30 -12.92 12.87
CA HIS A 97 2.85 -13.74 11.74
C HIS A 97 1.32 -13.65 11.54
N GLU A 98 0.70 -12.57 11.99
CA GLU A 98 -0.74 -12.34 11.96
C GLU A 98 -1.31 -12.28 10.52
N SER A 99 -2.58 -12.63 10.36
CA SER A 99 -3.34 -12.46 9.13
C SER A 99 -3.54 -10.96 8.79
N SER A 100 -3.64 -10.64 7.50
CA SER A 100 -3.96 -9.28 7.04
C SER A 100 -5.36 -8.84 7.50
N ILE A 101 -6.26 -9.81 7.71
CA ILE A 101 -7.59 -9.62 8.30
C ILE A 101 -7.47 -9.14 9.76
N PHE A 102 -6.70 -9.85 10.58
CA PHE A 102 -6.48 -9.50 11.99
C PHE A 102 -5.77 -8.14 12.14
N CYS A 103 -4.74 -7.89 11.33
CA CYS A 103 -4.06 -6.59 11.30
C CYS A 103 -5.02 -5.46 10.86
N GLY A 104 -5.92 -5.73 9.92
CA GLY A 104 -6.89 -4.75 9.39
C GLY A 104 -7.88 -4.21 10.43
N TYR A 105 -8.10 -4.92 11.54
CA TYR A 105 -8.90 -4.41 12.66
C TYR A 105 -8.20 -3.27 13.44
N PHE A 106 -6.87 -3.19 13.37
CA PHE A 106 -6.06 -2.24 14.15
C PHE A 106 -5.43 -1.19 13.22
N LYS A 107 -6.23 -0.19 12.81
CA LYS A 107 -5.80 0.86 11.87
C LYS A 107 -4.60 1.71 12.36
N GLN A 108 -4.32 1.73 13.68
CA GLN A 108 -3.12 2.36 14.26
C GLN A 108 -1.91 1.41 14.41
N GLY A 109 -2.02 0.17 13.91
CA GLY A 109 -1.03 -0.89 14.07
C GLY A 109 -1.19 -1.70 15.36
N ILE A 110 -0.46 -2.82 15.43
CA ILE A 110 -0.39 -3.70 16.60
C ILE A 110 0.86 -3.33 17.43
N ILE A 111 0.69 -3.22 18.74
CA ILE A 111 1.77 -2.91 19.70
C ILE A 111 1.99 -4.13 20.61
N TYR A 112 3.16 -4.76 20.48
CA TYR A 112 3.60 -5.81 21.39
C TYR A 112 4.17 -5.21 22.68
N LYS A 113 3.83 -5.80 23.82
CA LYS A 113 4.31 -5.42 25.15
C LYS A 113 4.92 -6.61 25.87
N SER A 114 6.17 -6.49 26.29
CA SER A 114 6.82 -7.54 27.06
C SER A 114 6.19 -7.72 28.45
N GLY A 115 6.16 -8.97 28.92
CA GLY A 115 5.48 -9.39 30.16
C GLY A 115 4.08 -9.96 29.92
N GLY A 116 3.35 -10.21 31.01
CA GLY A 116 2.03 -10.83 31.00
C GLY A 116 1.57 -11.32 32.40
N VAL A 117 0.53 -12.13 32.46
CA VAL A 117 -0.23 -12.47 33.70
C VAL A 117 0.61 -13.21 34.74
N SER A 118 1.59 -14.01 34.30
CA SER A 118 2.50 -14.77 35.15
C SER A 118 3.67 -13.93 35.73
N SER A 119 3.93 -12.73 35.18
CA SER A 119 5.10 -11.91 35.48
C SER A 119 4.79 -10.72 36.38
N GLY A 120 4.69 -10.98 37.69
CA GLY A 120 4.58 -9.94 38.71
C GLY A 120 5.95 -9.43 39.16
N MET A 121 6.43 -8.33 38.53
CA MET A 121 7.58 -7.44 38.86
C MET A 121 8.66 -7.32 37.77
N ASN A 122 9.43 -6.22 37.86
CA ASN A 122 10.33 -5.72 36.82
C ASN A 122 11.66 -6.50 36.67
N HIS A 123 12.14 -6.49 35.41
CA HIS A 123 13.54 -6.28 34.98
C HIS A 123 14.36 -7.48 34.43
N VAL A 124 15.34 -7.10 33.59
CA VAL A 124 16.40 -7.84 32.89
C VAL A 124 16.00 -8.61 31.61
N GLU A 125 16.23 -7.97 30.46
CA GLU A 125 16.45 -8.66 29.18
C GLU A 125 17.69 -9.58 29.30
N THR A 126 17.50 -10.89 29.38
CA THR A 126 18.59 -11.84 29.08
C THR A 126 18.65 -12.05 27.57
N ASN A 127 19.50 -11.25 26.90
CA ASN A 127 19.74 -11.36 25.46
C ASN A 127 20.02 -12.81 25.02
N THR A 128 19.19 -13.37 24.13
CA THR A 128 19.43 -14.69 23.53
C THR A 128 20.48 -14.58 22.41
N TYR A 129 21.75 -14.49 22.79
CA TYR A 129 22.88 -14.39 21.83
C TYR A 129 23.41 -15.74 21.33
N ASN A 130 22.88 -16.87 21.80
CA ASN A 130 23.32 -18.21 21.42
C ASN A 130 22.39 -18.83 20.37
N VAL A 131 22.50 -18.36 19.13
CA VAL A 131 21.85 -18.94 17.94
C VAL A 131 22.94 -19.39 16.99
N GLN A 132 22.81 -20.59 16.41
CA GLN A 132 23.69 -21.10 15.36
C GLN A 132 22.82 -21.88 14.36
N ARG A 133 22.56 -21.27 13.19
CA ARG A 133 21.76 -21.88 12.10
C ARG A 133 22.27 -21.44 10.73
N LEU A 134 21.98 -22.22 9.70
CA LEU A 134 22.33 -21.92 8.31
C LEU A 134 21.04 -21.86 7.49
N LEU A 135 20.84 -20.78 6.73
CA LEU A 135 19.70 -20.60 5.84
C LEU A 135 20.17 -20.67 4.39
N HIS A 136 19.60 -21.59 3.61
CA HIS A 136 19.74 -21.65 2.16
C HIS A 136 18.72 -20.70 1.51
N VAL A 137 19.18 -19.80 0.66
CA VAL A 137 18.40 -18.77 -0.01
C VAL A 137 18.46 -19.01 -1.52
N LYS A 138 17.32 -19.44 -2.09
CA LYS A 138 17.23 -19.87 -3.50
C LYS A 138 15.89 -19.52 -4.16
N GLY A 139 15.92 -19.22 -5.46
CA GLY A 139 14.76 -19.09 -6.35
C GLY A 139 14.92 -17.98 -7.41
N LYS A 140 14.07 -17.97 -8.45
CA LYS A 140 14.16 -16.97 -9.55
C LYS A 140 12.92 -16.08 -9.63
N ARG A 141 11.71 -16.61 -9.47
CA ARG A 141 10.48 -15.80 -9.29
C ARG A 141 10.19 -15.55 -7.81
N LYS A 142 10.30 -16.58 -6.97
CA LYS A 142 10.01 -16.52 -5.54
C LYS A 142 11.15 -17.08 -4.70
N VAL A 143 12.23 -16.31 -4.55
CA VAL A 143 13.31 -16.64 -3.61
C VAL A 143 12.75 -16.88 -2.20
N THR A 144 13.12 -18.01 -1.61
CA THR A 144 12.78 -18.40 -0.23
C THR A 144 14.04 -18.68 0.58
N GLY A 145 14.02 -18.38 1.88
CA GLY A 145 15.03 -18.84 2.84
C GLY A 145 14.55 -20.09 3.58
N THR A 146 15.31 -21.18 3.52
CA THR A 146 15.03 -22.46 4.21
C THR A 146 16.19 -22.85 5.10
N GLU A 147 15.91 -23.26 6.34
CA GLU A 147 16.95 -23.71 7.27
C GLU A 147 17.52 -25.07 6.86
N VAL A 148 18.84 -25.19 6.88
CA VAL A 148 19.63 -26.35 6.44
C VAL A 148 20.72 -26.69 7.47
N GLU A 149 21.31 -27.87 7.36
CA GLU A 149 22.38 -28.32 8.26
C GLU A 149 23.61 -27.38 8.19
N VAL A 150 24.15 -26.99 9.35
CA VAL A 150 25.31 -26.08 9.48
C VAL A 150 26.61 -26.81 9.12
N SER A 151 26.79 -27.08 7.83
CA SER A 151 27.87 -27.91 7.29
C SER A 151 28.23 -27.46 5.87
N TRP A 152 29.50 -27.59 5.49
CA TRP A 152 29.96 -27.34 4.11
C TRP A 152 29.27 -28.23 3.07
N ASN A 153 28.72 -29.39 3.47
CA ASN A 153 27.96 -30.27 2.58
C ASN A 153 26.63 -29.67 2.12
N SER A 154 26.12 -28.65 2.82
CA SER A 154 24.88 -27.93 2.46
C SER A 154 25.12 -26.83 1.42
N PHE A 155 26.37 -26.44 1.16
CA PHE A 155 26.70 -25.33 0.26
C PHE A 155 26.77 -25.78 -1.19
N ASP A 156 26.24 -24.96 -2.10
CA ASP A 156 26.35 -25.12 -3.55
C ASP A 156 26.84 -23.84 -4.22
N THR A 157 27.42 -23.93 -5.42
CA THR A 157 27.97 -22.75 -6.14
C THR A 157 26.89 -21.81 -6.68
N GLY A 158 25.64 -22.26 -6.80
CA GLY A 158 24.56 -21.55 -7.48
C GLY A 158 23.56 -20.85 -6.57
N SER A 159 23.74 -20.86 -5.25
CA SER A 159 22.77 -20.31 -4.30
C SER A 159 23.43 -19.40 -3.26
N VAL A 160 22.61 -18.73 -2.43
CA VAL A 160 23.09 -17.84 -1.36
C VAL A 160 22.82 -18.49 0.00
N PHE A 161 23.72 -18.28 0.96
CA PHE A 161 23.64 -18.89 2.28
C PHE A 161 23.82 -17.85 3.38
N LEU A 162 23.00 -17.89 4.44
CA LEU A 162 23.12 -17.04 5.63
C LEU A 162 23.47 -17.90 6.85
N LEU A 163 24.70 -17.78 7.35
CA LEU A 163 25.13 -18.36 8.61
C LEU A 163 24.84 -17.36 9.75
N ASP A 164 23.85 -17.66 10.58
CA ASP A 164 23.39 -16.82 11.68
C ASP A 164 23.96 -17.33 13.01
N LEU A 165 24.78 -16.48 13.65
CA LEU A 165 25.57 -16.76 14.85
C LEU A 165 25.15 -15.90 16.05
N GLY A 166 23.90 -15.42 16.07
CA GLY A 166 23.38 -14.58 17.14
C GLY A 166 23.81 -13.11 17.02
N LYS A 167 25.11 -12.84 17.21
CA LYS A 167 25.72 -11.50 17.12
C LYS A 167 26.23 -11.14 15.72
N THR A 168 26.51 -12.13 14.89
CA THR A 168 27.03 -11.95 13.53
C THR A 168 26.22 -12.81 12.58
N ILE A 169 25.86 -12.25 11.43
CA ILE A 169 25.17 -12.94 10.34
C ILE A 169 26.10 -12.86 9.13
N ILE A 170 26.55 -14.01 8.62
CA ILE A 170 27.46 -14.08 7.48
C ILE A 170 26.68 -14.53 6.25
N GLN A 171 26.54 -13.64 5.27
CA GLN A 171 26.05 -13.98 3.95
C GLN A 171 27.21 -14.48 3.08
N TRP A 172 27.14 -15.73 2.65
CA TRP A 172 28.04 -16.29 1.64
C TRP A 172 27.27 -16.41 0.31
N ASN A 173 27.82 -15.79 -0.74
CA ASN A 173 27.23 -15.77 -2.08
C ASN A 173 27.93 -16.80 -2.96
N GLY A 174 27.20 -17.79 -3.48
CA GLY A 174 27.72 -18.73 -4.46
C GLY A 174 28.23 -18.02 -5.72
N PRO A 175 29.37 -18.43 -6.32
CA PRO A 175 29.91 -17.80 -7.53
C PRO A 175 28.89 -17.65 -8.66
N GLU A 176 28.04 -18.67 -8.85
CA GLU A 176 27.02 -18.79 -9.89
C GLU A 176 25.64 -18.25 -9.44
N SER A 177 25.49 -17.83 -8.18
CA SER A 177 24.20 -17.39 -7.61
C SER A 177 23.65 -16.11 -8.25
N ASN A 178 22.32 -16.04 -8.38
CA ASN A 178 21.67 -14.99 -9.17
C ASN A 178 21.55 -13.66 -8.39
N ARG A 179 21.42 -12.53 -9.10
CA ARG A 179 21.39 -11.19 -8.47
C ARG A 179 20.20 -11.00 -7.52
N GLN A 180 19.07 -11.66 -7.77
CA GLN A 180 17.87 -11.52 -6.91
C GLN A 180 18.02 -12.30 -5.60
N GLU A 181 18.66 -13.47 -5.63
CA GLU A 181 19.02 -14.24 -4.43
C GLU A 181 19.99 -13.48 -3.53
N ARG A 182 21.06 -12.90 -4.10
CA ARG A 182 22.03 -12.10 -3.32
C ARG A 182 21.36 -10.90 -2.64
N LEU A 183 20.42 -10.24 -3.33
CA LEU A 183 19.64 -9.13 -2.77
C LEU A 183 18.68 -9.59 -1.67
N LYS A 184 17.91 -10.65 -1.89
CA LYS A 184 16.93 -11.14 -0.90
C LYS A 184 17.59 -11.83 0.30
N GLY A 185 18.76 -12.46 0.13
CA GLY A 185 19.61 -12.92 1.24
C GLY A 185 20.03 -11.75 2.13
N MET A 186 20.46 -10.63 1.54
CA MET A 186 20.81 -9.42 2.27
C MET A 186 19.59 -8.78 2.96
N MET A 187 18.42 -8.82 2.34
CA MET A 187 17.16 -8.39 3.00
C MET A 187 16.83 -9.26 4.20
N LEU A 188 16.90 -10.59 4.06
CA LEU A 188 16.62 -11.53 5.14
C LEU A 188 17.63 -11.38 6.29
N ALA A 189 18.91 -11.18 6.00
CA ALA A 189 19.93 -10.88 7.02
C ALA A 189 19.65 -9.57 7.78
N LYS A 190 19.21 -8.51 7.08
CA LYS A 190 18.78 -7.25 7.71
C LYS A 190 17.53 -7.43 8.56
N ASP A 191 16.55 -8.19 8.08
CA ASP A 191 15.29 -8.43 8.79
C ASP A 191 15.54 -9.22 10.09
N ILE A 192 16.40 -10.25 10.04
CA ILE A 192 16.88 -10.98 11.24
C ILE A 192 17.59 -10.02 12.20
N ARG A 193 18.53 -9.19 11.71
CA ARG A 193 19.23 -8.19 12.54
C ARG A 193 18.26 -7.22 13.22
N ASP A 194 17.31 -6.67 12.48
CA ASP A 194 16.47 -5.57 12.95
C ASP A 194 15.29 -6.06 13.80
N ARG A 195 14.63 -7.16 13.40
CA ARG A 195 13.48 -7.74 14.11
C ARG A 195 13.87 -8.72 15.21
N GLU A 196 14.77 -9.67 14.94
CA GLU A 196 15.14 -10.67 15.96
C GLU A 196 16.22 -10.17 16.93
N ARG A 197 17.12 -9.27 16.49
CA ARG A 197 18.29 -8.82 17.28
C ARG A 197 18.26 -7.34 17.66
N GLY A 198 17.14 -6.65 17.43
CA GLY A 198 16.94 -5.24 17.80
C GLY A 198 17.99 -4.29 17.21
N GLY A 199 18.48 -4.58 16.00
CA GLY A 199 19.52 -3.81 15.31
C GLY A 199 20.96 -4.06 15.79
N ARG A 200 21.18 -4.95 16.78
CA ARG A 200 22.47 -5.11 17.48
C ARG A 200 23.43 -6.14 16.87
N ALA A 201 23.09 -6.78 15.74
CA ALA A 201 23.92 -7.79 15.08
C ALA A 201 24.68 -7.23 13.86
N GLU A 202 25.89 -7.73 13.63
CA GLU A 202 26.71 -7.36 12.47
C GLU A 202 26.43 -8.27 11.27
N ILE A 203 26.37 -7.69 10.06
CA ILE A 203 26.16 -8.46 8.82
C ILE A 203 27.46 -8.42 8.00
N GLY A 204 28.09 -9.58 7.81
CA GLY A 204 29.24 -9.77 6.94
C GLY A 204 28.84 -10.38 5.61
N VAL A 205 29.56 -10.06 4.53
CA VAL A 205 29.36 -10.66 3.20
C VAL A 205 30.67 -11.27 2.70
N ILE A 206 30.57 -12.46 2.12
CA ILE A 206 31.64 -13.18 1.43
C ILE A 206 31.13 -13.54 0.04
N GLU A 207 31.84 -13.11 -1.00
CA GLU A 207 31.61 -13.62 -2.36
C GLU A 207 32.47 -14.87 -2.55
N GLY A 208 31.87 -15.99 -2.94
CA GLY A 208 32.54 -17.30 -3.06
C GLY A 208 33.60 -17.37 -4.16
N ASP A 209 33.60 -16.44 -5.11
CA ASP A 209 34.65 -16.26 -6.12
C ASP A 209 35.84 -15.42 -5.62
N ALA A 210 35.69 -14.78 -4.46
CA ALA A 210 36.63 -13.81 -3.91
C ALA A 210 36.80 -13.92 -2.38
N GLU A 211 36.70 -15.14 -1.82
CA GLU A 211 36.77 -15.43 -0.37
C GLU A 211 38.00 -14.80 0.31
N ALA A 212 39.12 -14.72 -0.42
CA ALA A 212 40.38 -14.08 0.02
C ALA A 212 40.27 -12.58 0.37
N LYS A 213 39.18 -11.88 -0.04
CA LYS A 213 38.92 -10.48 0.33
C LYS A 213 38.34 -10.34 1.74
N SER A 214 37.77 -11.40 2.30
CA SER A 214 37.09 -11.41 3.61
C SER A 214 37.71 -12.42 4.60
N PRO A 215 39.05 -12.40 4.83
CA PRO A 215 39.74 -13.46 5.57
C PRO A 215 39.24 -13.64 7.02
N LEU A 216 38.85 -12.54 7.68
CA LEU A 216 38.33 -12.57 9.05
C LEU A 216 36.97 -13.30 9.15
N LEU A 217 36.08 -13.12 8.17
CA LEU A 217 34.79 -13.82 8.15
C LEU A 217 34.97 -15.29 7.74
N MET A 218 35.94 -15.56 6.87
CA MET A 218 36.31 -16.91 6.45
C MET A 218 36.90 -17.74 7.63
N GLU A 219 37.73 -17.13 8.46
CA GLU A 219 38.26 -17.72 9.70
C GLU A 219 37.12 -18.11 10.66
N VAL A 220 36.10 -17.24 10.83
CA VAL A 220 34.90 -17.54 11.61
C VAL A 220 34.14 -18.73 11.02
N MET A 221 33.89 -18.78 9.71
CA MET A 221 33.22 -19.92 9.07
C MET A 221 33.99 -21.23 9.25
N VAL A 222 35.32 -21.22 9.09
CA VAL A 222 36.18 -22.41 9.30
C VAL A 222 36.17 -22.86 10.77
N SER A 223 36.15 -21.93 11.73
CA SER A 223 36.09 -22.26 13.16
C SER A 223 34.79 -22.97 13.57
N ILE A 224 33.73 -22.86 12.76
CA ILE A 224 32.38 -23.36 13.05
C ILE A 224 32.04 -24.61 12.23
N MET A 225 32.44 -24.65 10.96
CA MET A 225 32.07 -25.73 10.01
C MET A 225 33.26 -26.60 9.56
N GLY A 226 34.48 -26.31 10.03
CA GLY A 226 35.70 -27.02 9.65
C GLY A 226 36.34 -26.49 8.36
N GLU A 227 37.39 -27.17 7.90
CA GLU A 227 38.14 -26.75 6.70
C GLU A 227 37.26 -26.69 5.45
N ARG A 228 37.48 -25.65 4.65
CA ARG A 228 36.80 -25.39 3.37
C ARG A 228 37.13 -26.52 2.37
N PRO A 229 36.13 -27.26 1.83
CA PRO A 229 36.38 -28.22 0.76
C PRO A 229 36.91 -27.55 -0.50
N SER A 230 37.78 -28.24 -1.24
CA SER A 230 38.42 -27.70 -2.46
C SER A 230 37.46 -27.52 -3.64
N THR A 231 36.28 -28.15 -3.61
CA THR A 231 35.20 -28.00 -4.59
C THR A 231 33.85 -28.11 -3.89
N LEU A 232 32.86 -27.32 -4.36
CA LEU A 232 31.46 -27.44 -3.97
C LEU A 232 30.64 -28.01 -5.13
N PRO A 233 29.49 -28.67 -4.87
CA PRO A 233 28.56 -29.08 -5.92
C PRO A 233 27.96 -27.88 -6.65
N SER A 234 27.62 -28.06 -7.94
CA SER A 234 26.84 -27.09 -8.68
C SER A 234 25.37 -27.13 -8.27
N GLY A 235 24.75 -25.95 -8.17
CA GLY A 235 23.38 -25.81 -7.70
C GLY A 235 22.34 -26.39 -8.67
N THR A 236 21.19 -26.82 -8.15
CA THR A 236 20.05 -27.21 -8.98
C THR A 236 19.55 -26.01 -9.83
N PRO A 237 19.15 -26.21 -11.10
CA PRO A 237 18.65 -25.12 -11.95
C PRO A 237 17.38 -24.46 -11.41
N ASP A 238 17.36 -23.14 -11.36
CA ASP A 238 16.28 -22.34 -10.76
C ASP A 238 14.88 -22.63 -11.35
N GLU A 239 14.80 -23.01 -12.62
CA GLU A 239 13.52 -23.25 -13.31
C GLU A 239 12.81 -24.52 -12.81
N ILE A 240 13.57 -25.51 -12.32
CA ILE A 240 13.02 -26.71 -11.68
C ILE A 240 12.53 -26.34 -10.27
N SER A 241 13.28 -25.51 -9.53
CA SER A 241 12.90 -25.05 -8.20
C SER A 241 11.62 -24.19 -8.21
N ASP A 242 11.51 -23.26 -9.17
CA ASP A 242 10.29 -22.46 -9.36
C ASP A 242 9.09 -23.35 -9.75
N GLN A 243 9.27 -24.41 -10.57
CA GLN A 243 8.20 -25.37 -10.90
C GLN A 243 7.76 -26.22 -9.68
N GLU A 244 8.70 -26.74 -8.90
CA GLU A 244 8.43 -27.48 -7.66
C GLU A 244 7.73 -26.61 -6.59
N GLN A 245 7.97 -25.30 -6.59
CA GLN A 245 7.25 -24.36 -5.71
C GLN A 245 5.86 -23.98 -6.23
N MET A 246 5.67 -23.76 -7.54
CA MET A 246 4.34 -23.45 -8.10
C MET A 246 3.38 -24.65 -8.00
N ALA A 247 3.87 -25.88 -7.95
CA ALA A 247 3.08 -27.10 -7.78
C ALA A 247 2.51 -27.29 -6.34
N LYS A 248 2.88 -26.45 -5.36
CA LYS A 248 2.76 -26.77 -3.93
C LYS A 248 1.46 -26.33 -3.24
N LEU A 249 0.36 -26.23 -4.01
CA LEU A 249 -0.99 -26.09 -3.45
C LEU A 249 -1.71 -27.44 -3.59
N THR A 250 -1.65 -28.22 -2.51
CA THR A 250 -2.05 -29.62 -2.44
C THR A 250 -3.23 -29.78 -1.48
N LEU A 251 -4.32 -30.34 -1.95
CA LEU A 251 -5.47 -30.74 -1.15
C LEU A 251 -5.23 -32.15 -0.59
N TYR A 252 -5.38 -32.30 0.72
CA TYR A 252 -5.28 -33.58 1.42
C TYR A 252 -6.67 -34.04 1.90
N HIS A 253 -6.77 -35.31 2.29
CA HIS A 253 -7.88 -35.92 3.03
C HIS A 253 -7.32 -36.44 4.35
N VAL A 254 -8.06 -36.35 5.45
CA VAL A 254 -7.64 -36.88 6.75
C VAL A 254 -8.74 -37.74 7.34
N SER A 255 -8.36 -38.79 8.08
CA SER A 255 -9.32 -39.64 8.79
C SER A 255 -8.75 -40.15 10.10
N ASP A 256 -9.53 -40.01 11.17
CA ASP A 256 -9.26 -40.51 12.52
C ASP A 256 -9.75 -41.95 12.74
N ALA A 257 -10.80 -42.37 12.00
CA ALA A 257 -11.83 -43.37 12.35
C ALA A 257 -11.40 -44.75 12.91
N ASN A 258 -10.11 -45.07 12.89
CA ASN A 258 -9.52 -46.26 13.52
C ASN A 258 -8.75 -45.93 14.82
N GLY A 259 -8.92 -44.74 15.40
CA GLY A 259 -8.14 -44.25 16.55
C GLY A 259 -6.69 -43.88 16.20
N SER A 260 -6.40 -43.63 14.91
CA SER A 260 -5.07 -43.26 14.43
C SER A 260 -5.19 -42.39 13.17
N MET A 261 -4.72 -41.15 13.25
CA MET A 261 -4.82 -40.16 12.18
C MET A 261 -4.06 -40.61 10.92
N LYS A 262 -4.79 -40.75 9.80
CA LYS A 262 -4.24 -41.02 8.47
C LYS A 262 -4.43 -39.81 7.57
N ILE A 263 -3.41 -39.47 6.79
CA ILE A 263 -3.46 -38.41 5.77
C ILE A 263 -3.26 -39.06 4.39
N ALA A 264 -4.17 -38.76 3.45
CA ALA A 264 -4.07 -39.10 2.03
C ALA A 264 -4.03 -37.82 1.19
N GLU A 265 -3.45 -37.87 0.01
CA GLU A 265 -3.41 -36.74 -0.93
C GLU A 265 -4.56 -36.86 -1.93
N ILE A 266 -5.34 -35.79 -2.14
CA ILE A 266 -6.49 -35.78 -3.08
C ILE A 266 -6.05 -35.23 -4.43
N ALA A 267 -5.50 -34.01 -4.46
CA ALA A 267 -5.23 -33.28 -5.68
C ALA A 267 -4.18 -32.17 -5.51
N THR A 268 -3.58 -31.75 -6.61
CA THR A 268 -2.78 -30.52 -6.73
C THR A 268 -3.49 -29.53 -7.66
N SER A 269 -3.19 -28.24 -7.52
CA SER A 269 -3.80 -27.14 -8.31
C SER A 269 -3.83 -27.41 -9.82
N PRO A 270 -4.92 -27.09 -10.55
CA PRO A 270 -6.11 -26.33 -10.12
C PRO A 270 -7.17 -27.18 -9.40
N LEU A 271 -7.72 -26.64 -8.31
CA LEU A 271 -8.74 -27.31 -7.50
C LEU A 271 -10.15 -27.08 -8.04
N THR A 272 -11.02 -28.08 -7.91
CA THR A 272 -12.45 -28.02 -8.24
C THR A 272 -13.30 -28.38 -7.01
N GLN A 273 -14.49 -27.78 -6.90
CA GLN A 273 -15.29 -27.82 -5.65
C GLN A 273 -15.77 -29.24 -5.28
N ASP A 274 -15.96 -30.11 -6.27
CA ASP A 274 -16.32 -31.53 -6.12
C ASP A 274 -15.27 -32.37 -5.37
N MET A 275 -14.04 -31.86 -5.22
CA MET A 275 -12.99 -32.46 -4.41
C MET A 275 -13.22 -32.28 -2.89
N LEU A 276 -14.15 -31.41 -2.49
CA LEU A 276 -14.55 -31.17 -1.10
C LEU A 276 -15.76 -32.04 -0.72
N ASN A 277 -15.52 -33.32 -0.42
CA ASN A 277 -16.49 -34.13 0.32
C ASN A 277 -16.27 -33.99 1.82
N HIS A 278 -17.37 -33.98 2.57
CA HIS A 278 -17.39 -33.77 4.02
C HIS A 278 -16.69 -34.90 4.78
N ASP A 279 -15.57 -34.59 5.45
CA ASP A 279 -15.16 -35.06 6.80
C ASP A 279 -13.77 -34.45 7.19
N GLU A 280 -13.37 -34.56 8.47
CA GLU A 280 -12.54 -33.57 9.21
C GLU A 280 -10.98 -33.67 9.13
N PHE A 281 -10.25 -32.69 9.71
CA PHE A 281 -8.85 -32.28 9.43
C PHE A 281 -8.05 -31.89 10.72
N ILE A 282 -6.70 -31.77 10.85
CA ILE A 282 -5.48 -32.14 10.07
C ILE A 282 -4.24 -32.10 11.02
N LYS A 283 -3.18 -32.94 10.87
CA LYS A 283 -1.80 -32.73 11.44
C LYS A 283 -0.80 -33.86 11.08
N LEU A 284 0.19 -33.65 10.18
CA LEU A 284 1.41 -34.52 10.13
C LEU A 284 2.65 -34.04 9.32
N LYS A 285 2.64 -32.87 8.63
CA LYS A 285 3.68 -32.52 7.64
C LYS A 285 4.88 -31.71 8.15
N GLY A 286 5.03 -31.52 9.47
CA GLY A 286 6.23 -30.88 10.05
C GLY A 286 6.42 -29.38 9.72
N TYR A 287 5.36 -28.67 9.34
CA TYR A 287 5.42 -27.23 9.08
C TYR A 287 5.79 -26.42 10.34
N PRO A 288 6.45 -25.25 10.20
CA PRO A 288 6.77 -24.37 11.34
C PRO A 288 5.53 -23.97 12.15
N LEU A 289 5.70 -23.80 13.46
CA LEU A 289 4.61 -23.42 14.39
C LEU A 289 4.00 -22.04 14.13
N SER A 290 4.64 -21.21 13.29
CA SER A 290 4.15 -19.91 12.80
C SER A 290 3.27 -20.02 11.54
N THR A 291 3.03 -21.22 11.01
CA THR A 291 2.16 -21.42 9.85
C THR A 291 0.73 -20.98 10.17
N LYS A 292 0.15 -20.12 9.32
CA LYS A 292 -1.23 -19.65 9.42
C LYS A 292 -2.20 -20.82 9.23
N VAL A 293 -3.23 -20.87 10.08
CA VAL A 293 -4.30 -21.88 10.01
C VAL A 293 -5.64 -21.16 10.07
N GLU A 294 -6.45 -21.38 9.04
CA GLU A 294 -7.86 -20.96 8.93
C GLU A 294 -8.69 -22.25 8.93
N SER A 295 -9.74 -22.29 9.75
CA SER A 295 -10.69 -23.41 9.82
C SER A 295 -12.07 -22.89 9.42
N LEU A 296 -12.69 -23.60 8.45
CA LEU A 296 -13.92 -23.20 7.77
C LEU A 296 -14.95 -24.33 7.91
N SER A 297 -16.18 -23.95 8.28
CA SER A 297 -17.34 -24.85 8.23
C SER A 297 -17.94 -24.91 6.82
N ASP A 298 -18.64 -25.99 6.48
CA ASP A 298 -19.43 -26.09 5.24
C ASP A 298 -20.43 -24.93 5.14
N GLY A 299 -20.43 -24.22 4.00
CA GLY A 299 -21.22 -23.02 3.76
C GLY A 299 -20.68 -21.72 4.41
N GLY A 300 -19.66 -21.81 5.27
CA GLY A 300 -19.04 -20.68 5.97
C GLY A 300 -17.77 -20.13 5.29
N GLU A 301 -17.45 -20.56 4.08
CA GLU A 301 -16.10 -20.42 3.53
C GLU A 301 -15.74 -18.97 3.17
N SER A 302 -14.53 -18.54 3.49
CA SER A 302 -14.06 -17.18 3.19
C SER A 302 -13.89 -16.94 1.68
N ALA A 303 -14.01 -15.68 1.24
CA ALA A 303 -13.83 -15.33 -0.17
C ALA A 303 -12.43 -15.71 -0.70
N LEU A 304 -11.40 -15.64 0.15
CA LEU A 304 -10.04 -16.06 -0.17
C LEU A 304 -9.93 -17.58 -0.40
N PHE A 305 -10.61 -18.39 0.41
CA PHE A 305 -10.70 -19.84 0.18
C PHE A 305 -11.43 -20.16 -1.11
N LYS A 306 -12.59 -19.52 -1.35
CA LYS A 306 -13.41 -19.71 -2.56
C LYS A 306 -12.63 -19.38 -3.84
N GLN A 307 -11.75 -18.39 -3.81
CA GLN A 307 -10.86 -18.01 -4.92
C GLN A 307 -9.79 -19.06 -5.27
N LEU A 308 -9.52 -20.06 -4.44
CA LEU A 308 -8.58 -21.15 -4.75
C LEU A 308 -9.18 -22.21 -5.69
N PHE A 309 -10.49 -22.16 -5.92
CA PHE A 309 -11.23 -23.11 -6.75
C PHE A 309 -11.64 -22.48 -8.08
N LYS A 310 -11.55 -23.24 -9.16
CA LYS A 310 -11.87 -22.77 -10.52
C LYS A 310 -13.33 -22.32 -10.69
N SER A 311 -14.24 -22.82 -9.85
CA SER A 311 -15.66 -22.48 -9.80
C SER A 311 -16.24 -22.83 -8.44
N TRP A 312 -17.07 -21.96 -7.87
CA TRP A 312 -17.72 -22.16 -6.57
C TRP A 312 -19.24 -21.99 -6.66
N THR A 313 -19.98 -22.88 -6.00
CA THR A 313 -21.46 -22.88 -5.93
C THR A 313 -21.93 -23.09 -4.49
N VAL A 314 -23.04 -22.45 -4.10
CA VAL A 314 -23.63 -22.60 -2.76
C VAL A 314 -24.88 -23.47 -2.87
N ARG A 315 -24.99 -24.52 -2.04
CA ARG A 315 -26.17 -25.39 -2.00
C ARG A 315 -27.44 -24.58 -1.65
N GLU A 316 -28.56 -24.97 -2.24
CA GLU A 316 -29.91 -24.35 -2.08
C GLU A 316 -30.11 -22.92 -2.64
N GLN A 317 -29.12 -22.28 -3.28
CA GLN A 317 -29.37 -21.07 -4.07
C GLN A 317 -30.16 -21.41 -5.35
N THR A 318 -31.30 -20.77 -5.57
CA THR A 318 -32.16 -21.00 -6.74
C THR A 318 -31.91 -19.94 -7.81
N ALA A 319 -31.65 -20.36 -9.05
CA ALA A 319 -31.46 -19.46 -10.18
C ALA A 319 -32.78 -18.84 -10.65
N GLY A 320 -32.88 -17.52 -10.59
CA GLY A 320 -33.96 -16.70 -11.18
C GLY A 320 -33.39 -15.57 -12.03
N LEU A 321 -34.24 -14.85 -12.78
CA LEU A 321 -33.81 -13.71 -13.58
C LEU A 321 -33.35 -12.53 -12.71
N GLY A 322 -32.04 -12.25 -12.71
CA GLY A 322 -31.43 -11.14 -11.96
C GLY A 322 -30.64 -11.61 -10.73
N ARG A 323 -30.01 -10.64 -10.02
CA ARG A 323 -29.09 -10.90 -8.90
C ARG A 323 -29.70 -11.83 -7.83
N THR A 324 -28.84 -12.63 -7.20
CA THR A 324 -29.18 -13.78 -6.35
C THR A 324 -29.97 -13.44 -5.07
N HIS A 325 -30.94 -14.30 -4.74
CA HIS A 325 -31.67 -14.28 -3.46
C HIS A 325 -31.85 -15.69 -2.90
N THR A 326 -31.68 -15.86 -1.59
CA THR A 326 -31.91 -17.13 -0.87
C THR A 326 -33.40 -17.40 -0.72
N VAL A 327 -33.85 -18.62 -1.04
CA VAL A 327 -35.27 -18.98 -0.96
C VAL A 327 -35.70 -19.10 0.51
N GLY A 328 -36.78 -18.39 0.87
CA GLY A 328 -37.36 -18.46 2.22
C GLY A 328 -38.06 -17.19 2.70
N ARG A 329 -37.73 -16.02 2.13
CA ARG A 329 -38.44 -14.76 2.40
C ARG A 329 -38.61 -13.93 1.13
N ILE A 330 -39.77 -14.10 0.49
CA ILE A 330 -40.25 -13.19 -0.55
C ILE A 330 -40.48 -11.82 0.10
N ALA A 331 -39.58 -10.90 -0.16
CA ALA A 331 -39.86 -9.47 -0.11
C ALA A 331 -39.86 -9.00 -1.56
N ASP A 332 -40.94 -8.34 -1.98
CA ASP A 332 -41.08 -7.76 -3.31
C ASP A 332 -40.16 -6.53 -3.38
N VAL A 333 -38.89 -6.77 -3.71
CA VAL A 333 -37.89 -5.71 -3.92
C VAL A 333 -38.12 -5.17 -5.32
N PRO A 334 -38.54 -3.91 -5.50
CA PRO A 334 -38.70 -3.36 -6.84
C PRO A 334 -37.34 -3.38 -7.55
N GLN A 335 -37.24 -4.16 -8.62
CA GLN A 335 -36.12 -4.06 -9.54
C GLN A 335 -36.18 -2.69 -10.21
N GLU A 336 -35.37 -1.74 -9.73
CA GLU A 336 -35.08 -0.53 -10.51
C GLU A 336 -34.46 -0.98 -11.83
N LYS A 337 -35.15 -0.68 -12.94
CA LYS A 337 -34.64 -1.01 -14.27
C LYS A 337 -33.34 -0.25 -14.48
N PHE A 338 -32.31 -0.97 -14.95
CA PHE A 338 -31.02 -0.39 -15.30
C PHE A 338 -31.20 0.79 -16.26
N ASP A 339 -30.93 2.00 -15.76
CA ASP A 339 -31.04 3.26 -16.51
C ASP A 339 -29.64 3.86 -16.67
N ALA A 340 -29.02 3.55 -17.82
CA ALA A 340 -27.69 4.02 -18.16
C ALA A 340 -27.59 5.56 -18.21
N THR A 341 -28.70 6.29 -18.41
CA THR A 341 -28.67 7.75 -18.51
C THR A 341 -28.35 8.44 -17.18
N ARG A 342 -28.54 7.75 -16.05
CA ARG A 342 -28.38 8.31 -14.69
C ARG A 342 -27.06 7.93 -14.01
N MET A 343 -26.18 7.16 -14.67
CA MET A 343 -24.96 6.61 -14.03
C MET A 343 -23.94 7.68 -13.60
N HIS A 344 -23.91 8.84 -14.27
CA HIS A 344 -23.08 9.98 -13.85
C HIS A 344 -23.49 10.59 -12.48
N VAL A 345 -24.69 10.27 -11.98
CA VAL A 345 -25.23 10.68 -10.67
C VAL A 345 -25.07 9.58 -9.61
N MET A 346 -24.72 8.35 -10.00
CA MET A 346 -24.68 7.16 -9.13
C MET A 346 -23.40 6.33 -9.35
N PRO A 347 -22.24 6.79 -8.82
CA PRO A 347 -20.94 6.12 -9.02
C PRO A 347 -20.94 4.66 -8.60
N ASP A 348 -21.52 4.31 -7.45
CA ASP A 348 -21.58 2.94 -6.92
C ASP A 348 -22.24 1.97 -7.90
N VAL A 349 -23.29 2.42 -8.60
CA VAL A 349 -23.98 1.65 -9.64
C VAL A 349 -23.12 1.54 -10.89
N ALA A 350 -22.46 2.64 -11.30
CA ALA A 350 -21.54 2.65 -12.43
C ALA A 350 -20.36 1.68 -12.24
N ALA A 351 -19.79 1.62 -11.03
CA ALA A 351 -18.73 0.70 -10.63
C ALA A 351 -19.19 -0.78 -10.66
N GLN A 352 -20.33 -1.09 -10.05
CA GLN A 352 -20.88 -2.45 -10.05
C GLN A 352 -21.28 -2.93 -11.45
N GLU A 353 -21.92 -2.07 -12.25
CA GLU A 353 -22.39 -2.42 -13.60
C GLU A 353 -21.29 -2.30 -14.68
N ARG A 354 -20.14 -1.66 -14.35
CA ARG A 354 -18.95 -1.48 -15.20
C ARG A 354 -19.22 -0.64 -16.44
N MET A 355 -19.97 0.44 -16.25
CA MET A 355 -20.41 1.35 -17.30
C MET A 355 -20.22 2.79 -16.83
N VAL A 356 -19.52 3.63 -17.60
CA VAL A 356 -19.37 5.06 -17.28
C VAL A 356 -20.56 5.89 -17.78
N ASP A 357 -21.13 5.51 -18.92
CA ASP A 357 -22.35 6.06 -19.52
C ASP A 357 -23.08 4.97 -20.36
N ASP A 358 -24.01 5.36 -21.23
CA ASP A 358 -24.79 4.47 -22.09
C ASP A 358 -24.10 4.07 -23.42
N GLY A 359 -22.87 4.50 -23.67
CA GLY A 359 -22.18 4.30 -24.95
C GLY A 359 -22.64 5.24 -26.08
N SER A 360 -23.36 6.34 -25.80
CA SER A 360 -23.84 7.29 -26.82
C SER A 360 -22.88 8.42 -27.22
N GLY A 361 -21.83 8.68 -26.44
CA GLY A 361 -20.78 9.66 -26.70
C GLY A 361 -20.05 9.52 -28.05
N GLN A 362 -19.24 10.52 -28.38
CA GLN A 362 -18.53 10.58 -29.66
C GLN A 362 -17.30 9.68 -29.62
N LYS A 363 -17.13 8.85 -30.67
CA LYS A 363 -15.99 7.95 -30.87
C LYS A 363 -15.20 8.31 -32.12
N GLN A 364 -13.88 8.18 -32.04
CA GLN A 364 -12.95 8.17 -33.16
C GLN A 364 -12.19 6.84 -33.11
N VAL A 365 -12.02 6.17 -34.25
CA VAL A 365 -11.44 4.83 -34.35
C VAL A 365 -10.30 4.87 -35.36
N TRP A 366 -9.11 4.49 -34.92
CA TRP A 366 -7.94 4.30 -35.77
C TRP A 366 -7.48 2.84 -35.73
N ARG A 367 -6.90 2.38 -36.83
CA ARG A 367 -6.15 1.14 -36.96
C ARG A 367 -4.68 1.49 -37.06
N ILE A 368 -3.81 0.64 -36.53
CA ILE A 368 -2.36 0.75 -36.75
C ILE A 368 -2.00 0.10 -38.08
N GLU A 369 -1.34 0.84 -38.97
CA GLU A 369 -0.82 0.36 -40.25
C GLU A 369 0.58 0.94 -40.46
N ASN A 370 1.57 0.10 -40.76
CA ASN A 370 2.96 0.53 -40.97
C ASN A 370 3.50 1.41 -39.81
N LEU A 371 3.08 1.10 -38.57
CA LEU A 371 3.40 1.82 -37.33
C LEU A 371 2.74 3.22 -37.17
N GLU A 372 1.89 3.64 -38.10
CA GLU A 372 1.13 4.90 -38.06
C GLU A 372 -0.36 4.67 -37.76
N MET A 373 -1.06 5.73 -37.31
CA MET A 373 -2.50 5.71 -37.08
C MET A 373 -3.27 6.06 -38.36
N VAL A 374 -4.10 5.12 -38.84
CA VAL A 374 -4.99 5.33 -39.98
C VAL A 374 -6.45 5.31 -39.52
N GLU A 375 -7.20 6.36 -39.85
CA GLU A 375 -8.62 6.46 -39.45
C GLU A 375 -9.49 5.40 -40.15
N VAL A 376 -10.31 4.71 -39.35
CA VAL A 376 -11.24 3.68 -39.84
C VAL A 376 -12.53 4.34 -40.29
N ASN A 377 -12.97 4.03 -41.52
CA ASN A 377 -14.25 4.48 -42.09
C ASN A 377 -15.40 4.26 -41.08
N PRO A 378 -16.23 5.27 -40.77
CA PRO A 378 -17.41 5.14 -39.91
C PRO A 378 -18.33 3.94 -40.20
N GLU A 379 -18.44 3.51 -41.46
CA GLU A 379 -19.22 2.32 -41.83
C GLU A 379 -18.63 1.00 -41.29
N MET A 380 -17.32 0.98 -41.02
CA MET A 380 -16.58 -0.15 -40.47
C MET A 380 -16.44 -0.08 -38.93
N HIS A 381 -16.99 0.95 -38.27
CA HIS A 381 -16.97 1.04 -36.80
C HIS A 381 -17.75 -0.11 -36.18
N GLY A 382 -17.08 -0.91 -35.35
CA GLY A 382 -17.63 -2.13 -34.75
C GLY A 382 -17.06 -3.43 -35.35
N TYR A 383 -16.38 -3.37 -36.50
CA TYR A 383 -15.67 -4.51 -37.07
C TYR A 383 -14.19 -4.49 -36.65
N PHE A 384 -13.77 -5.48 -35.86
CA PHE A 384 -12.41 -5.64 -35.36
C PHE A 384 -11.80 -6.94 -35.90
N TYR A 385 -10.53 -6.90 -36.30
CA TYR A 385 -9.84 -8.03 -36.93
C TYR A 385 -8.70 -8.51 -36.04
N GLY A 386 -8.63 -9.81 -35.77
CA GLY A 386 -7.63 -10.41 -34.88
C GLY A 386 -6.17 -10.22 -35.31
N GLY A 387 -5.90 -9.87 -36.57
CA GLY A 387 -4.55 -9.54 -37.06
C GLY A 387 -4.15 -8.05 -36.96
N ASP A 388 -5.02 -7.17 -36.46
CA ASP A 388 -4.77 -5.72 -36.38
C ASP A 388 -4.82 -5.21 -34.92
N CYS A 389 -4.19 -4.05 -34.67
CA CYS A 389 -4.36 -3.26 -33.45
C CYS A 389 -5.18 -1.99 -33.72
N TYR A 390 -6.02 -1.59 -32.77
CA TYR A 390 -6.91 -0.42 -32.90
C TYR A 390 -6.82 0.51 -31.69
N LEU A 391 -6.92 1.81 -31.95
CA LEU A 391 -7.10 2.86 -30.95
C LEU A 391 -8.50 3.44 -31.08
N ILE A 392 -9.23 3.53 -29.97
CA ILE A 392 -10.56 4.14 -29.92
C ILE A 392 -10.54 5.24 -28.87
N LEU A 393 -10.61 6.50 -29.31
CA LEU A 393 -10.86 7.62 -28.40
C LEU A 393 -12.37 7.82 -28.29
N TYR A 394 -12.88 7.60 -27.08
CA TYR A 394 -14.26 7.84 -26.71
C TYR A 394 -14.36 9.10 -25.85
N SER A 395 -15.36 9.93 -26.11
CA SER A 395 -15.60 11.19 -25.40
C SER A 395 -17.06 11.30 -24.96
N TYR A 396 -17.25 11.64 -23.69
CA TYR A 396 -18.52 11.63 -22.97
C TYR A 396 -18.57 12.78 -21.97
N ASP A 397 -19.76 13.21 -21.58
CA ASP A 397 -19.96 14.32 -20.64
C ASP A 397 -20.32 13.79 -19.25
N VAL A 398 -19.56 14.20 -18.23
CA VAL A 398 -19.81 13.87 -16.82
C VAL A 398 -19.97 15.17 -16.04
N ASN A 399 -21.15 15.41 -15.48
CA ASN A 399 -21.46 16.62 -14.67
C ASN A 399 -21.09 17.95 -15.37
N GLY A 400 -21.19 18.00 -16.70
CA GLY A 400 -20.86 19.18 -17.52
C GLY A 400 -19.37 19.32 -17.89
N ARG A 401 -18.50 18.39 -17.48
CA ARG A 401 -17.10 18.29 -17.94
C ARG A 401 -16.98 17.19 -19.00
N LYS A 402 -16.33 17.50 -20.11
CA LYS A 402 -15.92 16.48 -21.09
C LYS A 402 -14.85 15.57 -20.49
N SER A 403 -15.05 14.27 -20.64
CA SER A 403 -14.15 13.22 -20.19
C SER A 403 -13.82 12.28 -21.34
N TYR A 404 -12.66 11.62 -21.27
CA TYR A 404 -12.12 10.83 -22.38
C TYR A 404 -11.70 9.43 -21.90
N ILE A 405 -11.96 8.41 -22.73
CA ILE A 405 -11.40 7.06 -22.56
C ILE A 405 -10.69 6.68 -23.85
N LEU A 406 -9.46 6.19 -23.73
CA LEU A 406 -8.64 5.72 -24.83
C LEU A 406 -8.48 4.19 -24.73
N TYR A 407 -9.24 3.46 -25.54
CA TYR A 407 -9.11 2.01 -25.66
C TYR A 407 -7.99 1.65 -26.63
N MET A 408 -7.08 0.78 -26.18
CA MET A 408 -6.12 0.05 -27.00
C MET A 408 -6.64 -1.38 -27.18
N TRP A 409 -7.26 -1.68 -28.32
CA TRP A 409 -7.72 -3.04 -28.63
C TRP A 409 -6.63 -3.81 -29.39
N LYS A 410 -6.25 -4.97 -28.86
CA LYS A 410 -5.17 -5.83 -29.32
C LYS A 410 -5.73 -7.13 -29.90
N GLY A 411 -5.59 -7.32 -31.22
CA GLY A 411 -5.88 -8.60 -31.88
C GLY A 411 -4.98 -9.73 -31.40
N ARG A 412 -5.47 -10.98 -31.42
CA ARG A 412 -4.72 -12.17 -30.98
C ARG A 412 -3.48 -12.45 -31.85
N HIS A 413 -3.56 -12.15 -33.14
CA HIS A 413 -2.53 -12.41 -34.16
C HIS A 413 -1.88 -11.12 -34.67
N ALA A 414 -2.14 -9.98 -34.03
CA ALA A 414 -1.47 -8.73 -34.34
C ALA A 414 0.04 -8.84 -34.06
N SER A 415 0.86 -8.24 -34.92
CA SER A 415 2.31 -8.37 -34.82
C SER A 415 2.89 -7.50 -33.69
N GLN A 416 4.02 -7.93 -33.12
CA GLN A 416 4.60 -7.31 -31.92
C GLN A 416 5.00 -5.83 -32.14
N ASP A 417 5.43 -5.49 -33.34
CA ASP A 417 5.73 -4.12 -33.77
C ASP A 417 4.46 -3.25 -33.81
N GLU A 418 3.34 -3.77 -34.29
CA GLU A 418 2.05 -3.05 -34.31
C GLU A 418 1.43 -2.92 -32.92
N ILE A 419 1.59 -3.92 -32.05
CA ILE A 419 1.22 -3.82 -30.64
C ILE A 419 2.05 -2.71 -29.95
N THR A 420 3.35 -2.64 -30.26
CA THR A 420 4.25 -1.62 -29.71
C THR A 420 3.91 -0.23 -30.25
N ALA A 421 3.66 -0.10 -31.54
CA ALA A 421 3.20 1.15 -32.16
C ALA A 421 1.84 1.58 -31.63
N CYS A 422 0.88 0.67 -31.44
CA CYS A 422 -0.42 0.97 -30.81
C CYS A 422 -0.24 1.63 -29.43
N ALA A 423 0.59 1.04 -28.57
CA ALA A 423 0.88 1.59 -27.25
C ALA A 423 1.64 2.93 -27.30
N TYR A 424 2.58 3.11 -28.24
CA TYR A 424 3.29 4.39 -28.42
C TYR A 424 2.38 5.51 -28.93
N GLN A 425 1.55 5.21 -29.93
CA GLN A 425 0.56 6.15 -30.48
C GLN A 425 -0.53 6.48 -29.44
N ALA A 426 -0.89 5.53 -28.56
CA ALA A 426 -1.79 5.79 -27.43
C ALA A 426 -1.23 6.85 -26.47
N VAL A 427 0.07 6.76 -26.12
CA VAL A 427 0.75 7.77 -25.29
C VAL A 427 0.80 9.13 -26.00
N THR A 428 0.97 9.14 -27.33
CA THR A 428 0.96 10.38 -28.12
C THR A 428 -0.42 11.04 -28.15
N LEU A 429 -1.50 10.26 -28.34
CA LEU A 429 -2.88 10.76 -28.22
C LEU A 429 -3.17 11.26 -26.80
N ASP A 430 -2.81 10.49 -25.77
CA ASP A 430 -2.97 10.87 -24.36
C ASP A 430 -2.35 12.25 -24.07
N GLN A 431 -1.13 12.50 -24.56
CA GLN A 431 -0.45 13.81 -24.44
C GLN A 431 -1.16 14.93 -25.21
N GLN A 432 -1.71 14.66 -26.40
CA GLN A 432 -2.46 15.67 -27.17
C GLN A 432 -3.73 16.13 -26.42
N TYR A 433 -4.34 15.24 -25.64
CA TYR A 433 -5.48 15.55 -24.76
C TYR A 433 -5.03 15.86 -23.33
N GLY A 434 -3.85 16.47 -23.15
CA GLY A 434 -3.37 16.99 -21.86
C GLY A 434 -3.10 15.95 -20.78
N GLY A 435 -3.06 14.67 -21.14
CA GLY A 435 -3.01 13.56 -20.19
C GLY A 435 -4.35 13.27 -19.49
N GLU A 436 -5.47 13.87 -19.92
CA GLU A 436 -6.80 13.61 -19.34
C GLU A 436 -7.40 12.20 -19.64
N PRO A 437 -7.10 11.50 -20.77
CA PRO A 437 -7.76 10.23 -21.07
C PRO A 437 -7.44 9.06 -20.12
N VAL A 438 -8.47 8.32 -19.73
CA VAL A 438 -8.33 7.01 -19.07
C VAL A 438 -7.91 5.97 -20.11
N GLN A 439 -6.75 5.34 -19.93
CA GLN A 439 -6.21 4.38 -20.91
C GLN A 439 -6.63 2.96 -20.55
N VAL A 440 -7.21 2.23 -21.50
CA VAL A 440 -7.74 0.88 -21.26
C VAL A 440 -7.14 -0.11 -22.24
N ARG A 441 -6.42 -1.12 -21.71
CA ARG A 441 -5.85 -2.21 -22.51
C ARG A 441 -6.87 -3.33 -22.64
N VAL A 442 -7.28 -3.63 -23.88
CA VAL A 442 -8.28 -4.66 -24.20
C VAL A 442 -7.67 -5.72 -25.10
N SER A 443 -7.61 -6.96 -24.62
CA SER A 443 -7.27 -8.10 -25.45
C SER A 443 -8.52 -8.67 -26.13
N MET A 444 -8.37 -9.12 -27.37
CA MET A 444 -9.42 -9.81 -28.14
C MET A 444 -10.12 -10.92 -27.34
N GLY A 445 -11.44 -10.82 -27.21
CA GLY A 445 -12.31 -11.71 -26.45
C GLY A 445 -12.59 -11.25 -25.01
N LYS A 446 -11.80 -10.31 -24.47
CA LYS A 446 -11.89 -9.75 -23.12
C LYS A 446 -12.46 -8.32 -23.10
N GLU A 447 -13.31 -7.99 -24.07
CA GLU A 447 -13.91 -6.67 -24.20
C GLU A 447 -14.78 -6.33 -22.96
N PRO A 448 -14.52 -5.21 -22.25
CA PRO A 448 -15.34 -4.80 -21.11
C PRO A 448 -16.72 -4.30 -21.57
N ARG A 449 -17.71 -4.33 -20.66
CA ARG A 449 -19.12 -4.03 -20.99
C ARG A 449 -19.31 -2.67 -21.67
N HIS A 450 -18.66 -1.62 -21.17
CA HIS A 450 -18.70 -0.30 -21.78
C HIS A 450 -18.18 -0.29 -23.23
N PHE A 451 -17.12 -1.04 -23.54
CA PHE A 451 -16.60 -1.15 -24.92
C PHE A 451 -17.65 -1.77 -25.86
N MET A 452 -18.42 -2.77 -25.40
CA MET A 452 -19.52 -3.35 -26.18
C MET A 452 -20.67 -2.34 -26.38
N ALA A 453 -21.01 -1.56 -25.36
CA ALA A 453 -22.07 -0.55 -25.41
C ALA A 453 -21.81 0.58 -26.42
N ILE A 454 -20.55 1.00 -26.60
CA ILE A 454 -20.13 2.00 -27.60
C ILE A 454 -20.56 1.62 -29.03
N PHE A 455 -20.71 0.33 -29.33
CA PHE A 455 -21.12 -0.18 -30.64
C PHE A 455 -22.61 -0.59 -30.72
N LYS A 456 -23.36 -0.50 -29.61
CA LYS A 456 -24.83 -0.74 -29.56
C LYS A 456 -25.23 -2.02 -30.30
N GLY A 457 -24.60 -3.14 -29.91
CA GLY A 457 -24.81 -4.47 -30.47
C GLY A 457 -24.12 -4.77 -31.80
N LYS A 458 -23.42 -3.80 -32.40
CA LYS A 458 -22.73 -3.95 -33.70
C LYS A 458 -21.24 -4.32 -33.57
N LEU A 459 -20.84 -4.88 -32.43
CA LEU A 459 -19.47 -5.34 -32.21
C LEU A 459 -19.28 -6.74 -32.82
N VAL A 460 -18.45 -6.82 -33.86
CA VAL A 460 -18.09 -8.03 -34.61
C VAL A 460 -16.58 -8.18 -34.59
N ILE A 461 -16.10 -9.30 -34.09
CA ILE A 461 -14.68 -9.62 -33.94
C ILE A 461 -14.34 -10.81 -34.84
N PHE A 462 -13.49 -10.60 -35.83
CA PHE A 462 -12.96 -11.65 -36.70
C PHE A 462 -11.75 -12.32 -36.04
N GLU A 463 -11.61 -13.64 -36.22
CA GLU A 463 -10.55 -14.41 -35.55
C GLU A 463 -9.18 -14.03 -36.09
N GLY A 464 -9.09 -13.67 -37.37
CA GLY A 464 -7.87 -13.23 -38.04
C GLY A 464 -8.14 -12.29 -39.22
N GLY A 465 -7.20 -12.25 -40.16
CA GLY A 465 -7.21 -11.33 -41.29
C GLY A 465 -6.98 -9.87 -40.86
N THR A 466 -7.18 -8.95 -41.81
CA THR A 466 -7.00 -7.51 -41.61
C THR A 466 -8.06 -6.72 -42.38
N SER A 467 -8.35 -5.49 -41.92
CA SER A 467 -9.21 -4.55 -42.66
C SER A 467 -8.43 -3.58 -43.58
N ARG A 468 -7.13 -3.83 -43.81
CA ARG A 468 -6.25 -3.03 -44.68
C ARG A 468 -6.69 -3.01 -46.13
N LYS A 469 -6.55 -1.86 -46.79
CA LYS A 469 -6.88 -1.69 -48.22
C LYS A 469 -5.89 -2.39 -49.17
N SER A 470 -4.65 -2.61 -48.71
CA SER A 470 -3.56 -3.21 -49.49
C SER A 470 -3.51 -4.74 -49.43
N ALA A 471 -4.20 -5.36 -48.47
CA ALA A 471 -4.14 -6.80 -48.19
C ALA A 471 -5.54 -7.42 -48.21
N GLN A 472 -6.17 -7.44 -49.39
CA GLN A 472 -7.36 -8.27 -49.61
C GLN A 472 -6.96 -9.74 -49.74
N GLU A 473 -6.82 -10.42 -48.60
CA GLU A 473 -6.99 -11.87 -48.58
C GLU A 473 -8.43 -12.20 -49.06
N PRO A 474 -8.62 -13.25 -49.88
CA PRO A 474 -9.96 -13.64 -50.32
C PRO A 474 -10.82 -14.02 -49.10
N GLU A 475 -12.04 -13.47 -49.01
CA GLU A 475 -12.94 -13.82 -47.90
C GLU A 475 -13.13 -15.36 -47.85
N PRO A 476 -12.94 -15.99 -46.67
CA PRO A 476 -13.16 -17.43 -46.53
C PRO A 476 -14.61 -17.77 -46.90
N PRO A 477 -14.85 -18.86 -47.64
CA PRO A 477 -16.16 -19.19 -48.21
C PRO A 477 -17.22 -19.57 -47.15
N VAL A 478 -16.76 -19.82 -45.92
CA VAL A 478 -17.56 -20.15 -44.74
C VAL A 478 -16.98 -19.40 -43.54
N ARG A 479 -17.83 -18.71 -42.77
CA ARG A 479 -17.51 -18.10 -41.48
C ARG A 479 -18.57 -18.47 -40.45
N LEU A 480 -18.16 -18.84 -39.25
CA LEU A 480 -19.06 -19.14 -38.13
C LEU A 480 -18.83 -18.10 -37.03
N PHE A 481 -19.89 -17.46 -36.55
CA PHE A 481 -19.84 -16.50 -35.45
C PHE A 481 -20.63 -17.03 -34.26
N GLN A 482 -20.03 -17.04 -33.07
CA GLN A 482 -20.73 -17.18 -31.80
C GLN A 482 -21.27 -15.80 -31.41
N ILE A 483 -22.58 -15.71 -31.17
CA ILE A 483 -23.23 -14.48 -30.70
C ILE A 483 -23.50 -14.63 -29.20
N CYS A 484 -22.89 -13.73 -28.43
CA CYS A 484 -23.03 -13.67 -26.99
C CYS A 484 -23.80 -12.40 -26.58
N GLY A 485 -24.59 -12.49 -25.51
CA GLY A 485 -25.26 -11.34 -24.89
C GLY A 485 -26.72 -11.17 -25.29
N SER A 486 -27.47 -10.50 -24.42
CA SER A 486 -28.94 -10.41 -24.43
C SER A 486 -29.47 -8.99 -24.70
N HIS A 487 -28.59 -7.99 -24.80
CA HIS A 487 -28.95 -6.58 -24.91
C HIS A 487 -27.89 -5.82 -25.74
N PRO A 488 -28.24 -4.75 -26.49
CA PRO A 488 -27.27 -3.98 -27.29
C PRO A 488 -26.08 -3.40 -26.51
N THR A 489 -26.15 -3.35 -25.17
CA THR A 489 -25.04 -2.89 -24.30
C THR A 489 -24.15 -4.01 -23.75
N ASN A 490 -24.45 -5.28 -24.03
CA ASN A 490 -23.63 -6.42 -23.59
C ASN A 490 -23.38 -7.48 -24.69
N SER A 491 -23.84 -7.24 -25.91
CA SER A 491 -23.79 -8.22 -27.00
C SER A 491 -22.59 -8.05 -27.94
N LYS A 492 -21.98 -9.17 -28.33
CA LYS A 492 -20.89 -9.23 -29.34
C LYS A 492 -20.97 -10.50 -30.19
N ALA A 493 -20.53 -10.41 -31.44
CA ALA A 493 -20.29 -11.55 -32.31
C ALA A 493 -18.78 -11.81 -32.39
N ILE A 494 -18.36 -13.05 -32.14
CA ILE A 494 -16.96 -13.48 -32.27
C ILE A 494 -16.91 -14.58 -33.33
N GLU A 495 -16.06 -14.42 -34.33
CA GLU A 495 -15.75 -15.47 -35.29
C GLU A 495 -15.01 -16.62 -34.59
N VAL A 496 -15.47 -17.83 -34.85
CA VAL A 496 -14.91 -19.08 -34.34
C VAL A 496 -14.58 -20.00 -35.52
N PRO A 497 -13.70 -21.01 -35.36
CA PRO A 497 -13.46 -21.99 -36.41
C PRO A 497 -14.78 -22.60 -36.90
N ALA A 498 -15.00 -22.64 -38.22
CA ALA A 498 -16.23 -23.15 -38.85
C ALA A 498 -16.27 -24.70 -38.80
N LEU A 499 -16.36 -25.23 -37.59
CA LEU A 499 -16.34 -26.64 -37.26
C LEU A 499 -17.52 -26.93 -36.31
N VAL A 500 -18.12 -28.11 -36.42
CA VAL A 500 -19.20 -28.52 -35.49
C VAL A 500 -18.75 -28.48 -34.02
N ALA A 501 -17.50 -28.82 -33.72
CA ALA A 501 -16.94 -28.78 -32.37
C ALA A 501 -16.92 -27.37 -31.72
N SER A 502 -17.07 -26.30 -32.52
CA SER A 502 -17.18 -24.91 -32.02
C SER A 502 -18.60 -24.56 -31.54
N LEU A 503 -19.62 -25.37 -31.86
CA LEU A 503 -20.99 -25.13 -31.44
C LEU A 503 -21.18 -25.41 -29.94
N ASN A 504 -22.15 -24.72 -29.33
CA ASN A 504 -22.51 -24.88 -27.93
C ASN A 504 -24.03 -24.74 -27.78
N SER A 505 -24.70 -25.76 -27.22
CA SER A 505 -26.16 -25.76 -27.02
C SER A 505 -26.66 -24.60 -26.16
N ASN A 506 -25.81 -23.91 -25.40
CA ASN A 506 -26.19 -22.78 -24.57
C ASN A 506 -26.23 -21.43 -25.31
N ASP A 507 -25.58 -21.30 -26.47
CA ASP A 507 -25.38 -20.02 -27.15
C ASP A 507 -26.12 -19.97 -28.52
N VAL A 508 -26.02 -18.84 -29.22
CA VAL A 508 -26.56 -18.66 -30.58
C VAL A 508 -25.41 -18.51 -31.56
N PHE A 509 -25.52 -19.13 -32.74
CA PHE A 509 -24.48 -19.11 -33.77
C PHE A 509 -25.00 -18.64 -35.12
N LEU A 510 -24.18 -17.89 -35.85
CA LEU A 510 -24.45 -17.42 -37.21
C LEU A 510 -23.43 -18.02 -38.17
N LEU A 511 -23.87 -18.90 -39.07
CA LEU A 511 -23.04 -19.49 -40.12
C LEU A 511 -23.30 -18.75 -41.44
N LYS A 512 -22.32 -17.97 -41.90
CA LYS A 512 -22.33 -17.32 -43.21
C LYS A 512 -21.58 -18.19 -44.21
N SER A 513 -22.22 -18.57 -45.31
CA SER A 513 -21.61 -19.33 -46.39
C SER A 513 -21.94 -18.72 -47.76
N GLN A 514 -21.28 -19.18 -48.82
CA GLN A 514 -21.67 -18.85 -50.20
C GLN A 514 -23.06 -19.36 -50.61
N TYR A 515 -23.64 -20.30 -49.87
CA TYR A 515 -24.96 -20.91 -50.16
C TYR A 515 -26.12 -20.25 -49.40
N GLY A 516 -25.84 -19.57 -48.30
CA GLY A 516 -26.85 -19.02 -47.40
C GLY A 516 -26.28 -18.55 -46.07
N VAL A 517 -27.14 -17.89 -45.29
CA VAL A 517 -26.87 -17.41 -43.94
C VAL A 517 -27.80 -18.16 -42.99
N TYR A 518 -27.23 -18.93 -42.06
CA TYR A 518 -27.98 -19.78 -41.13
C TYR A 518 -27.82 -19.25 -39.70
N LEU A 519 -28.94 -19.03 -39.01
CA LEU A 519 -28.97 -18.61 -37.61
C LEU A 519 -29.42 -19.78 -36.74
N TRP A 520 -28.47 -20.40 -36.05
CA TRP A 520 -28.66 -21.60 -35.24
C TRP A 520 -28.89 -21.25 -33.77
N TYR A 521 -30.02 -21.69 -33.23
CA TYR A 521 -30.42 -21.48 -31.84
C TYR A 521 -30.15 -22.74 -31.01
N GLY A 522 -29.13 -22.67 -30.15
CA GLY A 522 -28.89 -23.68 -29.12
C GLY A 522 -30.08 -23.83 -28.18
N LYS A 523 -30.37 -25.06 -27.76
CA LYS A 523 -31.51 -25.44 -26.92
C LYS A 523 -31.52 -24.76 -25.55
N GLY A 524 -30.35 -24.42 -25.03
CA GLY A 524 -30.12 -23.68 -23.79
C GLY A 524 -30.10 -22.15 -23.93
N SER A 525 -30.00 -21.61 -25.15
CA SER A 525 -29.97 -20.15 -25.37
C SER A 525 -31.29 -19.47 -24.96
N SER A 526 -31.21 -18.28 -24.37
CA SER A 526 -32.38 -17.52 -23.91
C SER A 526 -33.15 -16.85 -25.05
N GLY A 527 -34.40 -16.44 -24.77
CA GLY A 527 -35.21 -15.70 -25.74
C GLY A 527 -34.60 -14.36 -26.14
N ASP A 528 -33.98 -13.66 -25.19
CA ASP A 528 -33.37 -12.35 -25.40
C ASP A 528 -32.09 -12.46 -26.25
N GLU A 529 -31.24 -13.46 -26.00
CA GLU A 529 -30.07 -13.76 -26.85
C GLU A 529 -30.48 -14.08 -28.30
N ARG A 530 -31.57 -14.82 -28.51
CA ARG A 530 -32.09 -15.13 -29.86
C ARG A 530 -32.62 -13.88 -30.58
N ALA A 531 -33.28 -12.99 -29.85
CA ALA A 531 -33.78 -11.72 -30.38
C ALA A 531 -32.61 -10.78 -30.77
N MET A 532 -31.64 -10.62 -29.87
CA MET A 532 -30.42 -9.85 -30.13
C MET A 532 -29.61 -10.44 -31.30
N ALA A 533 -29.45 -11.76 -31.35
CA ALA A 533 -28.73 -12.42 -32.42
C ALA A 533 -29.37 -12.23 -33.81
N LYS A 534 -30.68 -12.04 -33.88
CA LYS A 534 -31.37 -11.69 -35.13
C LYS A 534 -31.08 -10.25 -35.59
N GLU A 535 -30.95 -9.30 -34.67
CA GLU A 535 -30.48 -7.95 -35.01
C GLU A 535 -29.03 -7.98 -35.49
N VAL A 536 -28.15 -8.70 -34.79
CA VAL A 536 -26.75 -8.90 -35.17
C VAL A 536 -26.60 -9.61 -36.53
N SER A 537 -27.41 -10.63 -36.82
CA SER A 537 -27.36 -11.35 -38.10
C SER A 537 -27.75 -10.47 -39.28
N SER A 538 -28.73 -9.57 -39.11
CA SER A 538 -29.12 -8.62 -40.16
C SER A 538 -27.97 -7.69 -40.58
N PHE A 539 -27.12 -7.30 -39.61
CA PHE A 539 -25.93 -6.47 -39.83
C PHE A 539 -24.80 -7.23 -40.52
N ILE A 540 -24.42 -8.41 -39.99
CA ILE A 540 -23.34 -9.25 -40.55
C ILE A 540 -23.72 -9.80 -41.94
N GLY A 541 -24.98 -10.18 -42.13
CA GLY A 541 -25.52 -10.72 -43.38
C GLY A 541 -25.80 -9.67 -44.46
N ARG A 542 -25.62 -8.37 -44.17
CA ARG A 542 -25.91 -7.23 -45.05
C ARG A 542 -27.31 -7.27 -45.69
N GLY A 543 -28.31 -7.73 -44.92
CA GLY A 543 -29.70 -7.87 -45.41
C GLY A 543 -29.98 -9.10 -46.28
N SER A 544 -29.07 -10.08 -46.37
CA SER A 544 -29.38 -11.41 -46.89
C SER A 544 -30.39 -12.12 -45.98
N SER A 545 -31.35 -12.87 -46.54
CA SER A 545 -32.35 -13.59 -45.75
C SER A 545 -31.72 -14.71 -44.92
N GLU A 546 -31.75 -14.57 -43.58
CA GLU A 546 -31.30 -15.63 -42.67
C GLU A 546 -32.31 -16.77 -42.53
N GLU A 547 -31.85 -18.01 -42.65
CA GLU A 547 -32.63 -19.20 -42.30
C GLU A 547 -32.42 -19.54 -40.83
N ILE A 548 -33.49 -19.44 -40.05
CA ILE A 548 -33.47 -19.69 -38.60
C ILE A 548 -33.74 -21.17 -38.34
N MET A 549 -32.84 -21.82 -37.59
CA MET A 549 -32.94 -23.22 -37.21
C MET A 549 -32.73 -23.42 -35.71
N ALA A 550 -33.48 -24.34 -35.12
CA ALA A 550 -33.31 -24.75 -33.73
C ALA A 550 -32.41 -26.00 -33.64
N GLU A 551 -31.66 -26.13 -32.54
CA GLU A 551 -30.87 -27.32 -32.26
C GLU A 551 -31.70 -28.62 -32.38
N GLY A 552 -31.22 -29.53 -33.22
CA GLY A 552 -31.89 -30.79 -33.58
C GLY A 552 -32.86 -30.71 -34.77
N GLN A 553 -33.03 -29.55 -35.40
CA GLN A 553 -33.85 -29.33 -36.61
C GLN A 553 -33.03 -28.80 -37.80
N GLU A 554 -31.72 -29.01 -37.80
CA GLU A 554 -30.82 -28.46 -38.82
C GLU A 554 -30.86 -29.29 -40.12
N PRO A 555 -30.83 -28.64 -41.31
CA PRO A 555 -30.74 -29.35 -42.59
C PRO A 555 -29.39 -30.05 -42.76
N ASN A 556 -29.33 -31.10 -43.60
CA ASN A 556 -28.06 -31.81 -43.87
C ASN A 556 -26.99 -30.87 -44.44
N GLU A 557 -27.39 -29.91 -45.27
CA GLU A 557 -26.52 -28.89 -45.88
C GLU A 557 -25.75 -28.06 -44.83
N PHE A 558 -26.39 -27.73 -43.69
CA PHE A 558 -25.72 -27.05 -42.57
C PHE A 558 -24.58 -27.89 -42.00
N TRP A 559 -24.80 -29.20 -41.84
CA TRP A 559 -23.77 -30.12 -41.35
C TRP A 559 -22.66 -30.34 -42.37
N GLU A 560 -22.97 -30.41 -43.66
CA GLU A 560 -21.97 -30.54 -44.73
C GLU A 560 -21.05 -29.30 -44.80
N ILE A 561 -21.60 -28.10 -44.65
CA ILE A 561 -20.84 -26.83 -44.61
C ILE A 561 -19.85 -26.80 -43.43
N LEU A 562 -20.17 -27.42 -42.30
CA LEU A 562 -19.32 -27.51 -41.10
C LEU A 562 -18.41 -28.75 -41.06
N GLY A 563 -18.28 -29.49 -42.17
CA GLY A 563 -17.39 -30.66 -42.28
C GLY A 563 -17.97 -31.99 -41.75
N GLY A 564 -19.29 -32.06 -41.57
CA GLY A 564 -20.01 -33.25 -41.09
C GLY A 564 -20.37 -33.20 -39.61
N LYS A 565 -21.47 -33.87 -39.23
CA LYS A 565 -22.00 -33.85 -37.86
C LYS A 565 -21.14 -34.66 -36.89
N THR A 566 -20.50 -33.95 -35.96
CA THR A 566 -19.72 -34.52 -34.85
C THR A 566 -20.28 -34.07 -33.49
N SER A 567 -19.67 -34.48 -32.38
CA SER A 567 -20.07 -34.07 -31.03
C SER A 567 -19.62 -32.65 -30.70
N TYR A 568 -20.46 -31.90 -29.98
CA TYR A 568 -20.20 -30.53 -29.53
C TYR A 568 -20.71 -30.32 -28.09
N ALA A 569 -20.36 -29.18 -27.48
CA ALA A 569 -20.68 -28.90 -26.08
C ALA A 569 -22.19 -28.72 -25.88
N SER A 570 -22.80 -29.57 -25.04
CA SER A 570 -24.26 -29.58 -24.82
C SER A 570 -24.67 -29.62 -23.34
N ASP A 571 -23.70 -29.62 -22.43
CA ASP A 571 -23.96 -29.51 -20.99
C ASP A 571 -24.62 -28.18 -20.65
N ARG A 572 -25.62 -28.20 -19.76
CA ARG A 572 -26.27 -26.96 -19.30
C ARG A 572 -25.27 -26.08 -18.58
N ARG A 573 -24.95 -24.94 -19.17
CA ARG A 573 -24.22 -23.86 -18.50
C ARG A 573 -25.10 -23.34 -17.37
N LEU A 574 -24.66 -23.56 -16.13
CA LEU A 574 -25.11 -22.74 -15.00
C LEU A 574 -24.80 -21.29 -15.40
N GLN A 575 -25.82 -20.42 -15.41
CA GLN A 575 -25.64 -19.00 -15.74
C GLN A 575 -24.47 -18.46 -14.91
N MET A 576 -23.57 -17.75 -15.57
CA MET A 576 -22.27 -17.41 -15.05
C MET A 576 -22.43 -16.62 -13.74
N VAL A 577 -22.22 -17.31 -12.62
CA VAL A 577 -22.41 -16.76 -11.29
C VAL A 577 -21.40 -15.63 -11.14
N THR A 578 -21.89 -14.39 -11.07
CA THR A 578 -21.09 -13.26 -10.61
C THR A 578 -20.74 -13.54 -9.16
N SER A 579 -19.56 -14.12 -8.96
CA SER A 579 -19.03 -14.43 -7.65
C SER A 579 -18.76 -13.11 -6.93
N ASP A 580 -19.18 -13.03 -5.68
CA ASP A 580 -19.09 -11.83 -4.85
C ASP A 580 -17.64 -11.60 -4.39
N HIS A 581 -16.78 -11.23 -5.34
CA HIS A 581 -15.38 -10.93 -5.12
C HIS A 581 -15.25 -9.49 -4.60
N GLN A 582 -14.81 -9.35 -3.35
CA GLN A 582 -14.52 -8.04 -2.80
C GLN A 582 -13.32 -7.40 -3.50
N PRO A 583 -13.36 -6.09 -3.80
CA PRO A 583 -12.24 -5.38 -4.40
C PRO A 583 -11.06 -5.31 -3.43
N ARG A 584 -9.84 -5.32 -3.97
CA ARG A 584 -8.58 -5.28 -3.19
C ARG A 584 -7.70 -4.15 -3.69
N LEU A 585 -7.31 -3.25 -2.79
CA LEU A 585 -6.40 -2.14 -3.08
C LEU A 585 -4.98 -2.48 -2.63
N PHE A 586 -3.98 -2.09 -3.41
CA PHE A 586 -2.56 -2.23 -3.08
C PHE A 586 -1.84 -0.90 -3.36
N GLU A 587 -0.96 -0.49 -2.45
CA GLU A 587 0.00 0.61 -2.63
C GLU A 587 1.25 0.06 -3.32
N CYS A 588 1.65 0.66 -4.45
CA CYS A 588 2.84 0.32 -5.21
C CYS A 588 3.88 1.45 -5.07
N SER A 589 4.77 1.32 -4.09
CA SER A 589 5.75 2.33 -3.70
C SER A 589 7.19 1.82 -3.79
N ASN A 590 8.16 2.71 -4.06
CA ASN A 590 9.60 2.38 -3.96
C ASN A 590 10.37 3.10 -2.84
N LYS A 591 9.66 3.85 -1.97
CA LYS A 591 10.25 4.72 -0.92
C LYS A 591 11.22 4.04 0.05
N THR A 592 11.14 2.72 0.19
CA THR A 592 12.09 1.91 1.00
C THR A 592 13.44 1.66 0.32
N GLY A 593 13.63 2.14 -0.92
CA GLY A 593 14.74 1.81 -1.80
C GLY A 593 14.49 0.60 -2.70
N GLN A 594 13.29 0.00 -2.62
CA GLN A 594 12.85 -1.12 -3.45
C GLN A 594 11.35 -0.98 -3.73
N PHE A 595 10.94 -1.26 -4.97
CA PHE A 595 9.53 -1.30 -5.36
C PHE A 595 8.81 -2.49 -4.69
N ILE A 596 7.74 -2.21 -3.94
CA ILE A 596 6.93 -3.17 -3.18
C ILE A 596 5.45 -2.85 -3.41
N ALA A 597 4.62 -3.89 -3.56
CA ALA A 597 3.16 -3.79 -3.56
C ALA A 597 2.60 -4.25 -2.20
N THR A 598 1.93 -3.38 -1.47
CA THR A 598 1.40 -3.62 -0.11
C THR A 598 -0.13 -3.55 -0.10
N GLU A 599 -0.82 -4.57 0.39
CA GLU A 599 -2.30 -4.60 0.42
C GLU A 599 -2.88 -3.66 1.48
N ILE A 600 -3.85 -2.83 1.09
CA ILE A 600 -4.64 -1.95 1.97
C ILE A 600 -6.04 -2.56 2.13
N THR A 601 -6.38 -2.93 3.37
CA THR A 601 -7.68 -3.52 3.72
C THR A 601 -8.67 -2.46 4.20
N GLN A 602 -9.93 -2.55 3.77
CA GLN A 602 -10.99 -1.56 4.02
C GLN A 602 -10.55 -0.13 3.67
N PHE A 603 -10.37 0.11 2.36
CA PHE A 603 -9.79 1.33 1.81
C PHE A 603 -10.83 2.45 1.60
N ALA A 604 -10.35 3.71 1.63
CA ALA A 604 -11.08 4.93 1.33
C ALA A 604 -10.27 5.84 0.38
N GLN A 605 -10.86 6.96 -0.07
CA GLN A 605 -10.16 7.92 -0.95
C GLN A 605 -8.91 8.55 -0.27
N ASP A 606 -8.82 8.48 1.06
CA ASP A 606 -7.65 8.93 1.84
C ASP A 606 -6.44 7.99 1.76
N ASP A 607 -6.65 6.74 1.33
CA ASP A 607 -5.58 5.79 1.09
C ASP A 607 -4.96 5.93 -0.32
N LEU A 608 -5.52 6.79 -1.20
CA LEU A 608 -4.92 7.13 -2.49
C LEU A 608 -3.80 8.16 -2.30
N ARG A 609 -2.55 7.68 -2.37
CA ARG A 609 -1.32 8.45 -2.14
C ARG A 609 -0.88 9.18 -3.40
N GLU A 610 -0.90 10.52 -3.39
CA GLU A 610 -0.53 11.34 -4.56
C GLU A 610 0.92 11.11 -5.03
N ASP A 611 1.77 10.58 -4.15
CA ASP A 611 3.18 10.27 -4.36
C ASP A 611 3.48 8.80 -4.67
N ASP A 612 2.48 7.94 -4.93
CA ASP A 612 2.64 6.53 -5.35
C ASP A 612 1.66 6.12 -6.47
N VAL A 613 1.78 4.87 -6.93
CA VAL A 613 0.79 4.21 -7.80
C VAL A 613 -0.06 3.25 -6.96
N MET A 614 -1.36 3.17 -7.23
CA MET A 614 -2.29 2.29 -6.50
C MET A 614 -2.90 1.26 -7.45
N LEU A 615 -2.89 -0.02 -7.09
CA LEU A 615 -3.48 -1.12 -7.85
C LEU A 615 -4.79 -1.55 -7.19
N LEU A 616 -5.93 -1.45 -7.90
CA LEU A 616 -7.24 -1.89 -7.42
C LEU A 616 -7.72 -3.09 -8.27
N ASP A 617 -7.66 -4.30 -7.72
CA ASP A 617 -8.24 -5.50 -8.35
C ASP A 617 -9.73 -5.61 -8.00
N THR A 618 -10.59 -5.64 -9.02
CA THR A 618 -12.05 -5.82 -8.89
C THR A 618 -12.52 -7.16 -9.46
N TRP A 619 -11.61 -8.13 -9.53
CA TRP A 619 -11.69 -9.43 -10.19
C TRP A 619 -11.81 -9.36 -11.71
N ASP A 620 -12.83 -8.71 -12.26
CA ASP A 620 -13.04 -8.71 -13.72
C ASP A 620 -12.14 -7.72 -14.48
N GLN A 621 -11.52 -6.79 -13.77
CA GLN A 621 -10.64 -5.75 -14.31
C GLN A 621 -9.74 -5.22 -13.18
N VAL A 622 -8.53 -4.78 -13.53
CA VAL A 622 -7.58 -4.18 -12.59
C VAL A 622 -7.36 -2.72 -12.96
N PHE A 623 -7.50 -1.81 -11.99
CA PHE A 623 -7.15 -0.41 -12.18
C PHE A 623 -5.73 -0.15 -11.65
N LEU A 624 -4.96 0.66 -12.38
CA LEU A 624 -3.73 1.29 -11.93
C LEU A 624 -3.98 2.79 -11.86
N TRP A 625 -4.20 3.30 -10.64
CA TRP A 625 -4.37 4.72 -10.37
C TRP A 625 -3.00 5.34 -10.13
N ILE A 626 -2.66 6.39 -10.89
CA ILE A 626 -1.36 7.06 -10.85
C ILE A 626 -1.51 8.40 -10.12
N GLY A 627 -0.83 8.53 -8.97
CA GLY A 627 -0.67 9.79 -8.27
C GLY A 627 0.13 10.82 -9.06
N ASN A 628 -0.20 12.09 -8.89
CA ASN A 628 0.41 13.20 -9.65
C ASN A 628 1.92 13.33 -9.37
N GLU A 629 2.35 13.08 -8.13
CA GLU A 629 3.75 13.14 -7.68
C GLU A 629 4.48 11.77 -7.76
N ALA A 630 3.76 10.68 -8.07
CA ALA A 630 4.32 9.33 -8.20
C ALA A 630 5.49 9.26 -9.20
N ASN A 631 6.56 8.54 -8.89
CA ASN A 631 7.78 8.60 -9.68
C ASN A 631 7.80 7.63 -10.88
N ASP A 632 8.69 7.89 -11.84
CA ASP A 632 8.77 7.11 -13.10
C ASP A 632 9.13 5.64 -12.92
N VAL A 633 9.75 5.27 -11.79
CA VAL A 633 10.04 3.87 -11.47
C VAL A 633 8.75 3.19 -10.98
N GLU A 634 7.98 3.81 -10.08
CA GLU A 634 6.68 3.26 -9.65
C GLU A 634 5.70 3.14 -10.82
N ARG A 635 5.60 4.16 -11.67
CA ARG A 635 4.75 4.16 -12.88
C ARG A 635 5.12 3.05 -13.87
N ARG A 636 6.40 2.66 -13.93
CA ARG A 636 6.89 1.58 -14.82
C ARG A 636 6.72 0.19 -14.19
N GLU A 637 7.20 0.02 -12.95
CA GLU A 637 7.22 -1.27 -12.27
C GLU A 637 5.81 -1.73 -11.84
N SER A 638 4.87 -0.82 -11.60
CA SER A 638 3.46 -1.14 -11.33
C SER A 638 2.76 -1.85 -12.48
N VAL A 639 3.02 -1.48 -13.74
CA VAL A 639 2.45 -2.16 -14.91
C VAL A 639 2.98 -3.58 -15.03
N THR A 640 4.30 -3.77 -14.84
CA THR A 640 4.94 -5.09 -14.84
C THR A 640 4.43 -5.95 -13.69
N THR A 641 4.33 -5.37 -12.50
CA THR A 641 3.86 -6.04 -11.28
C THR A 641 2.37 -6.40 -11.36
N CYS A 642 1.55 -5.58 -12.02
CA CYS A 642 0.14 -5.91 -12.30
C CYS A 642 0.01 -7.13 -13.21
N GLN A 643 0.84 -7.26 -14.24
CA GLN A 643 0.85 -8.46 -15.09
C GLN A 643 1.35 -9.70 -14.34
N GLU A 644 2.39 -9.55 -13.52
CA GLU A 644 2.92 -10.66 -12.75
C GLU A 644 1.97 -11.09 -11.61
N TYR A 645 1.26 -10.14 -11.00
CA TYR A 645 0.17 -10.39 -10.07
C TYR A 645 -0.92 -11.27 -10.70
N LEU A 646 -1.38 -10.94 -11.91
CA LEU A 646 -2.35 -11.79 -12.63
C LEU A 646 -1.79 -13.19 -12.92
N ARG A 647 -0.54 -13.31 -13.39
CA ARG A 647 0.10 -14.61 -13.69
C ARG A 647 0.36 -15.48 -12.46
N THR A 648 0.64 -14.89 -11.31
CA THR A 648 1.04 -15.60 -10.08
C THR A 648 -0.09 -15.76 -9.06
N HIS A 649 -1.27 -15.21 -9.34
CA HIS A 649 -2.41 -15.26 -8.43
C HIS A 649 -2.87 -16.71 -8.17
N PRO A 650 -3.05 -17.15 -6.90
CA PRO A 650 -3.39 -18.55 -6.56
C PRO A 650 -4.61 -19.11 -7.29
N GLY A 651 -5.64 -18.29 -7.47
CA GLY A 651 -6.87 -18.64 -8.21
C GLY A 651 -6.73 -18.76 -9.74
N SER A 652 -5.51 -18.82 -10.30
CA SER A 652 -5.26 -18.97 -11.73
C SER A 652 -5.99 -17.93 -12.59
N ARG A 653 -5.72 -16.64 -12.33
CA ARG A 653 -6.36 -15.50 -13.02
C ARG A 653 -5.92 -15.46 -14.48
N ASP A 654 -6.77 -14.86 -15.31
CA ASP A 654 -6.48 -14.73 -16.74
C ASP A 654 -5.46 -13.60 -17.00
N PRO A 655 -4.30 -13.86 -17.64
CA PRO A 655 -3.31 -12.83 -17.92
C PRO A 655 -3.77 -11.73 -18.88
N ASP A 656 -4.83 -11.97 -19.66
CA ASP A 656 -5.47 -10.98 -20.56
C ASP A 656 -6.63 -10.24 -19.88
N THR A 657 -6.76 -10.30 -18.54
CA THR A 657 -7.71 -9.46 -17.76
C THR A 657 -7.46 -7.97 -18.05
N PRO A 658 -8.50 -7.17 -18.37
CA PRO A 658 -8.33 -5.76 -18.71
C PRO A 658 -7.63 -4.94 -17.61
N ILE A 659 -6.63 -4.15 -18.04
CA ILE A 659 -5.91 -3.20 -17.18
C ILE A 659 -6.31 -1.78 -17.59
N MET A 660 -6.79 -1.01 -16.63
CA MET A 660 -7.19 0.39 -16.80
C MET A 660 -6.25 1.32 -16.06
N ILE A 661 -5.57 2.21 -16.77
CA ILE A 661 -4.70 3.22 -16.18
C ILE A 661 -5.53 4.50 -15.98
N VAL A 662 -5.65 4.90 -14.72
CA VAL A 662 -6.39 6.07 -14.24
C VAL A 662 -5.38 7.06 -13.66
N LYS A 663 -5.65 8.36 -13.77
CA LYS A 663 -4.79 9.42 -13.21
C LYS A 663 -5.56 10.24 -12.17
N GLN A 664 -4.83 10.74 -11.19
CA GLN A 664 -5.37 11.61 -10.15
C GLN A 664 -6.18 12.79 -10.73
N GLY A 665 -7.42 12.96 -10.27
CA GLY A 665 -8.35 14.04 -10.72
C GLY A 665 -9.08 13.76 -12.04
N PHE A 666 -8.90 12.57 -12.61
CA PHE A 666 -9.49 12.08 -13.87
C PHE A 666 -10.17 10.71 -13.71
N GLU A 667 -10.62 10.40 -12.49
CA GLU A 667 -11.18 9.10 -12.16
C GLU A 667 -12.57 8.89 -12.77
N PRO A 668 -12.80 7.78 -13.50
CA PRO A 668 -14.11 7.48 -14.05
C PRO A 668 -15.08 7.03 -12.95
N PRO A 669 -16.41 7.17 -13.14
CA PRO A 669 -17.42 6.65 -12.20
C PRO A 669 -17.26 5.15 -11.87
N THR A 670 -16.70 4.37 -12.80
CA THR A 670 -16.40 2.95 -12.63
C THR A 670 -15.27 2.65 -11.64
N PHE A 671 -14.44 3.64 -11.31
CA PHE A 671 -13.40 3.57 -10.28
C PHE A 671 -13.90 4.17 -8.96
N THR A 672 -14.48 5.39 -9.01
CA THR A 672 -14.86 6.14 -7.80
C THR A 672 -15.96 5.46 -6.99
N GLY A 673 -16.88 4.73 -7.64
CA GLY A 673 -17.93 3.95 -6.97
C GLY A 673 -17.48 2.74 -6.16
N TRP A 674 -16.17 2.41 -6.13
CA TRP A 674 -15.62 1.43 -5.19
C TRP A 674 -15.24 2.03 -3.84
N PHE A 675 -15.27 3.36 -3.69
CA PHE A 675 -14.87 4.07 -2.48
C PHE A 675 -16.10 4.65 -1.78
N THR A 676 -16.33 4.26 -0.53
CA THR A 676 -17.46 4.79 0.25
C THR A 676 -17.26 6.29 0.54
N ALA A 677 -18.11 7.13 -0.06
CA ALA A 677 -18.11 8.60 0.05
C ALA A 677 -16.90 9.32 -0.60
N TRP A 678 -16.76 9.17 -1.92
CA TRP A 678 -15.82 9.95 -2.74
C TRP A 678 -16.14 11.47 -2.75
N ASP A 679 -15.13 12.31 -2.51
CA ASP A 679 -15.15 13.76 -2.66
C ASP A 679 -14.48 14.18 -3.99
N PRO A 680 -15.23 14.67 -4.99
CA PRO A 680 -14.68 15.17 -6.24
C PRO A 680 -13.83 16.45 -6.10
N THR A 681 -13.91 17.15 -4.98
CA THR A 681 -13.22 18.43 -4.75
C THR A 681 -11.89 18.30 -4.01
N LYS A 682 -11.56 17.09 -3.51
CA LYS A 682 -10.36 16.81 -2.71
C LYS A 682 -9.06 17.38 -3.29
N TRP A 683 -8.83 17.22 -4.60
CA TRP A 683 -7.62 17.70 -5.28
C TRP A 683 -7.78 19.05 -6.00
N SER A 684 -8.90 19.76 -5.80
CA SER A 684 -9.19 21.00 -6.55
C SER A 684 -8.36 22.22 -6.11
N GLN A 685 -7.79 22.21 -4.89
CA GLN A 685 -7.10 23.37 -4.30
C GLN A 685 -5.65 23.59 -4.78
N SER A 686 -5.11 22.74 -5.66
CA SER A 686 -3.72 22.80 -6.15
C SER A 686 -3.57 23.40 -7.56
N SER A 687 -4.65 23.96 -8.14
CA SER A 687 -4.74 24.29 -9.58
C SER A 687 -4.17 25.65 -10.01
N ASP A 688 -3.46 26.38 -9.14
CA ASP A 688 -2.82 27.69 -9.42
C ASP A 688 -1.27 27.65 -9.33
N VAL A 689 -0.61 26.67 -9.95
CA VAL A 689 0.84 26.73 -10.23
C VAL A 689 1.14 26.33 -11.67
N GLU A 690 1.93 27.17 -12.35
CA GLU A 690 2.24 27.16 -13.78
C GLU A 690 2.68 25.79 -14.35
N ASN A 691 2.19 25.50 -15.57
CA ASN A 691 2.69 24.49 -16.48
C ASN A 691 4.22 24.33 -16.45
N LYS A 692 4.73 23.24 -15.88
CA LYS A 692 6.12 22.81 -16.01
C LYS A 692 6.20 21.44 -16.68
N ASN A 693 6.69 21.48 -17.92
CA ASN A 693 7.06 20.38 -18.81
C ASN A 693 7.20 18.99 -18.15
N ILE A 694 6.26 18.10 -18.45
CA ILE A 694 6.36 16.67 -18.19
C ILE A 694 7.37 16.04 -19.16
N SER A 695 8.47 15.50 -18.65
CA SER A 695 9.52 14.88 -19.47
C SER A 695 9.31 13.37 -19.68
N GLN A 696 8.66 13.04 -20.79
CA GLN A 696 8.94 11.91 -21.71
C GLN A 696 9.36 10.52 -21.14
N TYR A 697 8.56 9.50 -21.47
CA TYR A 697 8.99 8.10 -21.52
C TYR A 697 9.63 7.75 -22.88
N PRO A 698 10.73 6.98 -22.94
CA PRO A 698 11.23 6.39 -24.17
C PRO A 698 10.37 5.19 -24.62
N PRO A 699 10.06 5.04 -25.93
CA PRO A 699 9.27 3.91 -26.45
C PRO A 699 9.93 2.52 -26.32
N GLU A 700 11.22 2.45 -26.00
CA GLU A 700 12.04 1.24 -26.06
C GLU A 700 11.68 0.15 -25.03
N MET A 701 10.92 0.48 -23.97
CA MET A 701 10.66 -0.44 -22.84
C MET A 701 9.35 -1.25 -22.95
N LEU A 702 8.68 -1.27 -24.10
CA LEU A 702 7.45 -2.05 -24.34
C LEU A 702 7.69 -3.41 -25.03
N ILE A 703 8.93 -3.76 -25.36
CA ILE A 703 9.31 -5.04 -25.95
C ILE A 703 10.17 -5.82 -24.96
N ASN A 704 9.81 -7.07 -24.68
CA ASN A 704 10.58 -7.92 -23.79
C ASN A 704 10.79 -9.31 -24.41
N LYS A 705 12.02 -9.58 -24.88
CA LYS A 705 12.55 -10.94 -24.93
C LYS A 705 14.08 -10.95 -25.00
N LEU A 706 14.67 -11.82 -24.18
CA LEU A 706 16.04 -12.26 -24.32
C LEU A 706 16.21 -13.10 -25.58
N ALA A 707 17.25 -12.83 -26.36
CA ALA A 707 18.14 -13.82 -26.95
C ALA A 707 19.38 -13.09 -27.49
N GLY A 708 20.57 -13.54 -27.11
CA GLY A 708 21.79 -13.16 -27.82
C GLY A 708 22.08 -14.22 -28.86
N GLU A 709 22.07 -13.84 -30.14
CA GLU A 709 22.80 -14.51 -31.21
C GLU A 709 23.00 -13.48 -32.33
N LEU A 710 24.26 -13.25 -32.72
CA LEU A 710 24.60 -12.41 -33.86
C LEU A 710 24.43 -13.24 -35.13
N PRO A 711 23.80 -12.71 -36.20
CA PRO A 711 23.98 -13.28 -37.53
C PRO A 711 25.46 -13.27 -37.90
N GLU A 712 25.93 -14.35 -38.51
CA GLU A 712 27.26 -14.40 -39.14
C GLU A 712 27.35 -13.35 -40.26
N ASP A 713 28.59 -12.99 -40.66
CA ASP A 713 28.95 -12.02 -41.72
C ASP A 713 29.01 -10.50 -41.35
N VAL A 714 29.61 -10.12 -40.21
CA VAL A 714 30.14 -8.75 -39.99
C VAL A 714 31.59 -8.75 -39.49
N ASP A 715 32.48 -8.13 -40.28
CA ASP A 715 33.93 -8.05 -40.05
C ASP A 715 34.31 -7.19 -38.82
N PRO A 716 35.17 -7.66 -37.88
CA PRO A 716 35.53 -6.91 -36.68
C PRO A 716 36.37 -5.63 -36.89
N THR A 717 36.90 -5.37 -38.08
CA THR A 717 37.99 -4.39 -38.28
C THR A 717 37.57 -2.94 -38.59
N GLN A 718 36.26 -2.62 -38.65
CA GLN A 718 35.78 -1.26 -38.94
C GLN A 718 35.20 -0.48 -37.74
N ARG A 719 35.52 -0.87 -36.50
CA ARG A 719 34.94 -0.21 -35.31
C ARG A 719 35.74 0.94 -34.68
N GLU A 720 37.02 1.11 -35.01
CA GLU A 720 37.87 2.16 -34.40
C GLU A 720 37.86 3.52 -35.15
N SER A 721 37.40 3.57 -36.39
CA SER A 721 37.45 4.78 -37.24
C SER A 721 36.22 5.69 -37.13
N GLU A 722 35.07 5.19 -36.67
CA GLU A 722 33.83 5.98 -36.60
C GLU A 722 33.49 6.51 -35.20
N GLU A 723 33.88 5.81 -34.12
CA GLU A 723 33.73 6.33 -32.73
C GLU A 723 34.54 7.63 -32.49
N GLN A 724 35.66 7.82 -33.20
CA GLN A 724 36.43 9.06 -33.13
C GLN A 724 35.77 10.25 -33.86
N ARG A 725 34.80 10.00 -34.74
CA ARG A 725 34.13 11.06 -35.53
C ARG A 725 32.94 11.68 -34.79
N ALA A 726 32.29 10.92 -33.90
CA ALA A 726 31.16 11.40 -33.08
C ALA A 726 31.58 12.37 -31.95
N ARG A 727 32.85 12.36 -31.51
CA ARG A 727 33.35 13.26 -30.45
C ARG A 727 33.89 14.61 -30.94
N GLY A 728 33.86 14.89 -32.24
CA GLY A 728 34.56 16.04 -32.85
C GLY A 728 33.73 17.30 -33.11
N VAL A 729 32.40 17.29 -32.98
CA VAL A 729 31.53 18.34 -33.58
C VAL A 729 30.94 19.34 -32.56
N ILE A 730 31.08 19.12 -31.24
CA ILE A 730 30.63 20.10 -30.21
C ILE A 730 31.83 20.72 -29.48
N THR A 731 32.74 21.34 -30.23
CA THR A 731 33.63 22.41 -29.73
C THR A 731 34.17 23.28 -30.87
N SER A 732 33.50 24.39 -31.16
CA SER A 732 34.08 25.72 -31.50
C SER A 732 33.01 26.66 -32.06
N VAL A 733 33.21 27.98 -31.91
CA VAL A 733 32.24 29.05 -32.23
C VAL A 733 31.00 29.02 -31.28
N THR A 734 30.78 29.96 -30.35
CA THR A 734 31.47 31.24 -30.09
C THR A 734 31.52 31.56 -28.60
N SER A 735 32.73 31.90 -28.16
CA SER A 735 32.92 32.77 -27.00
C SER A 735 32.31 34.15 -27.27
N ARG A 736 31.38 34.59 -26.43
CA ARG A 736 31.36 35.89 -25.70
C ARG A 736 29.97 36.13 -25.11
N CYS A 737 29.90 36.90 -24.03
CA CYS A 737 28.70 37.27 -23.29
C CYS A 737 28.01 36.14 -22.49
N PHE A 738 28.67 35.62 -21.46
CA PHE A 738 28.04 35.41 -20.13
C PHE A 738 29.11 35.26 -19.03
N ALA A 739 29.85 36.35 -18.76
CA ALA A 739 30.91 36.39 -17.76
C ALA A 739 30.81 37.67 -16.91
N SER A 740 29.85 37.70 -15.96
CA SER A 740 29.76 38.79 -14.97
C SER A 740 28.94 38.47 -13.69
N ALA A 741 28.66 37.21 -13.34
CA ALA A 741 27.76 36.90 -12.20
C ALA A 741 28.06 35.62 -11.37
N VAL A 742 29.09 34.83 -11.67
CA VAL A 742 29.48 33.68 -10.82
C VAL A 742 31.02 33.56 -10.70
N ARG A 743 31.62 34.58 -10.09
CA ARG A 743 32.97 34.49 -9.49
C ARG A 743 32.96 35.33 -8.22
N ASP A 744 32.69 34.68 -7.09
CA ASP A 744 33.23 35.00 -5.76
C ASP A 744 32.61 34.06 -4.70
N ARG A 745 32.85 32.74 -4.85
CA ARG A 745 32.64 31.75 -3.77
C ARG A 745 33.18 30.34 -4.10
N GLU A 746 34.48 30.21 -4.36
CA GLU A 746 35.20 28.93 -4.15
C GLU A 746 36.72 29.10 -4.22
N ALA A 747 37.31 29.57 -3.11
CA ALA A 747 38.75 29.59 -2.91
C ALA A 747 39.09 29.54 -1.41
N LEU A 748 39.08 28.34 -0.82
CA LEU A 748 39.83 27.92 0.40
C LEU A 748 39.40 26.52 0.87
N ARG A 749 40.00 25.46 0.30
CA ARG A 749 40.14 24.12 0.91
C ARG A 749 41.52 23.53 0.57
N PRO A 750 42.32 23.07 1.54
CA PRO A 750 43.56 22.35 1.27
C PRO A 750 43.34 20.88 0.88
N ASN A 751 44.34 20.30 0.22
CA ASN A 751 44.35 18.99 -0.43
C ASN A 751 44.63 17.82 0.55
N PRO A 752 43.88 16.70 0.56
CA PRO A 752 44.04 15.62 1.54
C PRO A 752 44.93 14.47 1.02
N GLN A 753 46.25 14.61 1.01
CA GLN A 753 47.15 13.46 0.74
C GLN A 753 48.57 13.52 1.31
N ALA A 754 48.77 14.18 2.45
CA ALA A 754 50.06 14.17 3.15
C ALA A 754 49.90 14.22 4.68
N PHE A 755 49.73 13.06 5.31
CA PHE A 755 50.56 12.60 6.45
C PHE A 755 50.11 11.20 6.90
N CYS A 756 50.98 10.20 6.71
CA CYS A 756 50.84 8.90 7.37
C CYS A 756 51.61 8.87 8.70
N ASN A 757 51.17 7.95 9.56
CA ASN A 757 51.86 7.35 10.71
C ASN A 757 51.80 8.02 12.10
N ASN A 758 51.48 7.12 13.04
CA ASN A 758 51.74 7.10 14.48
C ASN A 758 50.69 7.66 15.46
N ARG A 759 49.98 6.68 16.03
CA ARG A 759 49.85 6.37 17.48
C ARG A 759 48.60 6.84 18.24
N ARG A 760 47.93 5.79 18.73
CA ARG A 760 47.25 5.60 20.03
C ARG A 760 45.78 5.98 20.14
N GLU A 761 45.14 5.13 20.94
CA GLU A 761 43.75 5.11 21.36
C GLU A 761 43.34 6.38 22.14
N GLU A 762 42.04 6.45 22.43
CA GLU A 762 41.37 7.44 23.29
C GLU A 762 41.26 8.88 22.73
N THR A 763 40.13 9.20 22.08
CA THR A 763 39.28 10.43 22.29
C THR A 763 38.32 10.73 21.12
N HIS A 764 37.28 9.91 20.91
CA HIS A 764 36.20 10.23 19.95
C HIS A 764 35.03 11.06 20.55
N PHE A 765 35.30 11.86 21.59
CA PHE A 765 34.28 12.65 22.29
C PHE A 765 34.28 14.16 21.96
N HIS A 766 35.02 14.59 20.92
CA HIS A 766 35.13 16.00 20.57
C HIS A 766 34.49 16.40 19.22
N ILE A 767 33.24 16.87 19.34
CA ILE A 767 32.72 18.11 18.74
C ILE A 767 32.12 18.06 17.30
N LEU A 768 30.80 18.31 17.23
CA LEU A 768 30.02 18.67 16.04
C LEU A 768 29.81 20.18 15.81
N CYS A 769 30.23 21.06 16.75
CA CYS A 769 29.97 22.52 16.72
C CYS A 769 31.23 23.38 16.96
N SER A 770 31.40 24.50 16.25
CA SER A 770 32.62 25.31 16.39
C SER A 770 32.91 25.79 17.84
N ARG A 771 34.18 26.02 18.20
CA ARG A 771 34.54 26.58 19.53
C ARG A 771 33.85 27.93 19.82
N SER A 772 33.55 28.72 18.80
CA SER A 772 32.77 29.97 18.95
C SER A 772 31.30 29.66 19.26
N THR A 773 30.71 28.66 18.61
CA THR A 773 29.33 28.19 18.84
C THR A 773 29.19 27.65 20.27
N GLN A 774 30.17 26.90 20.76
CA GLN A 774 30.18 26.38 22.13
C GLN A 774 30.20 27.48 23.18
N GLN A 775 30.97 28.56 22.96
CA GLN A 775 30.97 29.69 23.89
C GLN A 775 29.66 30.49 23.82
N HIS A 776 29.07 30.62 22.64
CA HIS A 776 27.73 31.23 22.46
C HIS A 776 26.67 30.44 23.22
N LEU A 777 26.57 29.13 23.02
CA LEU A 777 25.63 28.25 23.72
C LEU A 777 25.81 28.31 25.24
N LYS A 778 27.05 28.34 25.76
CA LYS A 778 27.31 28.53 27.19
C LYS A 778 26.69 29.83 27.71
N ASN A 779 26.80 30.92 26.97
CA ASN A 779 26.20 32.21 27.35
C ASN A 779 24.67 32.17 27.28
N VAL A 780 24.08 31.48 26.29
CA VAL A 780 22.62 31.24 26.20
C VAL A 780 22.13 30.47 27.43
N TYR A 781 22.67 29.28 27.71
CA TYR A 781 22.21 28.44 28.82
C TYR A 781 22.51 29.05 30.21
N ALA A 782 23.61 29.80 30.36
CA ALA A 782 23.86 30.56 31.59
C ALA A 782 22.82 31.67 31.81
N SER A 783 22.42 32.37 30.74
CA SER A 783 21.37 33.39 30.80
C SER A 783 20.00 32.75 31.09
N LEU A 784 19.70 31.59 30.51
CA LEU A 784 18.49 30.82 30.73
C LEU A 784 18.33 30.44 32.21
N ALA A 785 19.39 29.93 32.84
CA ALA A 785 19.39 29.59 34.26
C ALA A 785 19.11 30.82 35.17
N VAL A 786 19.66 31.99 34.83
CA VAL A 786 19.34 33.24 35.54
C VAL A 786 17.86 33.63 35.33
N CYS A 787 17.33 33.48 34.12
CA CYS A 787 15.91 33.76 33.84
C CYS A 787 14.98 32.85 34.67
N MET A 788 15.32 31.58 34.89
CA MET A 788 14.52 30.68 35.75
C MET A 788 14.48 31.14 37.21
N LEU A 789 15.62 31.60 37.76
CA LEU A 789 15.67 32.14 39.12
C LEU A 789 14.84 33.43 39.24
N VAL A 790 14.92 34.31 38.25
CA VAL A 790 14.16 35.57 38.22
C VAL A 790 12.66 35.35 38.01
N ALA A 791 12.26 34.39 37.17
CA ALA A 791 10.87 33.98 37.00
C ALA A 791 10.31 33.34 38.28
N THR A 792 11.11 32.53 38.98
CA THR A 792 10.75 31.97 40.30
C THR A 792 10.51 33.08 41.33
N ALA A 793 11.39 34.09 41.38
CA ALA A 793 11.20 35.27 42.22
C ALA A 793 9.93 36.07 41.85
N GLY A 794 9.64 36.22 40.56
CA GLY A 794 8.38 36.82 40.07
C GLY A 794 7.15 36.08 40.56
N SER A 795 7.09 34.76 40.38
CA SER A 795 5.97 33.94 40.87
C SER A 795 5.83 34.00 42.39
N TYR A 796 6.94 34.06 43.14
CA TYR A 796 6.91 34.18 44.60
C TYR A 796 6.38 35.54 45.07
N VAL A 797 6.77 36.63 44.41
CA VAL A 797 6.23 37.97 44.66
C VAL A 797 4.72 38.04 44.39
N TYR A 798 4.23 37.35 43.35
CA TYR A 798 2.78 37.23 43.10
C TYR A 798 2.07 36.57 44.29
N LEU A 799 2.57 35.43 44.78
CA LEU A 799 1.93 34.66 45.86
C LEU A 799 1.79 35.47 47.17
N ILE A 800 2.79 36.31 47.49
CA ILE A 800 2.75 37.19 48.67
C ILE A 800 1.80 38.38 48.44
N THR A 801 1.89 39.05 47.30
CA THR A 801 1.25 40.36 47.11
C THR A 801 -0.17 40.27 46.58
N ARG A 802 -0.50 39.23 45.79
CA ARG A 802 -1.78 39.02 45.08
C ARG A 802 -2.30 40.27 44.34
N LEU A 803 -1.40 41.20 43.99
CA LEU A 803 -1.75 42.60 43.71
C LEU A 803 -2.19 42.85 42.26
N PHE A 804 -1.82 41.97 41.33
CA PHE A 804 -1.96 42.19 39.90
C PHE A 804 -2.88 41.15 39.25
N PRO A 805 -3.98 41.55 38.61
CA PRO A 805 -4.74 40.68 37.71
C PRO A 805 -3.85 40.16 36.58
N GLY A 806 -3.97 38.86 36.22
CA GLY A 806 -3.05 38.19 35.28
C GLY A 806 -2.92 38.84 33.89
N GLY A 807 -3.93 39.59 33.44
CA GLY A 807 -3.86 40.36 32.19
C GLY A 807 -2.87 41.54 32.23
N LEU A 808 -2.67 42.18 33.39
CA LEU A 808 -1.73 43.29 33.53
C LEU A 808 -0.26 42.80 33.52
N THR A 809 0.01 41.62 34.08
CA THR A 809 1.34 41.00 34.05
C THR A 809 1.73 40.53 32.65
N MET A 810 0.75 40.06 31.86
CA MET A 810 0.90 39.69 30.44
C MET A 810 1.22 40.90 29.55
N LEU A 811 0.57 42.04 29.77
CA LEU A 811 0.92 43.29 29.07
C LEU A 811 2.34 43.76 29.47
N GLY A 812 2.75 43.54 30.72
CA GLY A 812 4.11 43.80 31.20
C GLY A 812 5.18 42.97 30.47
N SER A 813 5.00 41.66 30.33
CA SER A 813 5.96 40.80 29.60
C SER A 813 6.00 41.13 28.11
N LEU A 814 4.85 41.33 27.46
CA LEU A 814 4.76 41.81 26.07
C LEU A 814 5.52 43.14 25.85
N ALA A 815 5.35 44.11 26.76
CA ALA A 815 6.04 45.39 26.67
C ALA A 815 7.57 45.24 26.82
N MET A 816 8.05 44.39 27.74
CA MET A 816 9.49 44.14 27.87
C MET A 816 10.07 43.40 26.66
N MET A 817 9.32 42.45 26.08
CA MET A 817 9.72 41.72 24.88
C MET A 817 9.80 42.63 23.66
N GLY A 818 8.80 43.49 23.45
CA GLY A 818 8.83 44.53 22.41
C GLY A 818 9.96 45.53 22.60
N TRP A 819 10.25 45.93 23.84
CA TRP A 819 11.38 46.80 24.16
C TRP A 819 12.73 46.11 23.85
N LEU A 820 12.87 44.82 24.15
CA LEU A 820 14.07 44.05 23.82
C LEU A 820 14.28 44.00 22.30
N ALA A 821 13.24 43.73 21.52
CA ALA A 821 13.28 43.71 20.05
C ALA A 821 13.66 45.08 19.45
N MET A 822 13.20 46.17 20.06
CA MET A 822 13.57 47.55 19.65
C MET A 822 15.01 47.93 20.03
N THR A 823 15.74 47.14 20.81
CA THR A 823 17.13 47.42 21.20
C THR A 823 18.14 46.60 20.39
N PRO A 824 18.83 47.20 19.40
CA PRO A 824 19.78 46.47 18.56
C PRO A 824 20.98 45.93 19.36
N HIS A 825 21.51 44.79 18.90
CA HIS A 825 22.64 44.10 19.52
C HIS A 825 23.94 44.92 19.35
N SER A 826 24.56 45.29 20.47
CA SER A 826 25.85 45.97 20.52
C SER A 826 26.53 45.68 21.88
N PRO A 827 27.87 45.59 21.94
CA PRO A 827 28.60 45.42 23.22
C PRO A 827 28.31 46.52 24.26
N GLN A 828 27.82 47.69 23.82
CA GLN A 828 27.42 48.79 24.70
C GLN A 828 25.97 48.67 25.21
N THR A 829 25.11 47.95 24.50
CA THR A 829 23.69 47.73 24.86
C THR A 829 23.47 46.42 25.62
N GLU A 830 24.41 45.48 25.57
CA GLU A 830 24.37 44.15 26.21
C GLU A 830 23.87 44.19 27.67
N LYS A 831 24.47 45.01 28.54
CA LYS A 831 24.04 45.14 29.95
C LYS A 831 22.60 45.65 30.11
N LYS A 832 22.14 46.53 29.21
CA LYS A 832 20.75 47.02 29.22
C LYS A 832 19.80 45.92 28.75
N ARG A 833 20.18 45.17 27.72
CA ARG A 833 19.40 44.04 27.19
C ARG A 833 19.28 42.89 28.19
N LEU A 834 20.33 42.58 28.96
CA LEU A 834 20.26 41.62 30.06
C LEU A 834 19.31 42.09 31.18
N ALA A 835 19.28 43.39 31.50
CA ALA A 835 18.32 43.94 32.47
C ALA A 835 16.87 43.87 31.96
N ILE A 836 16.64 44.13 30.67
CA ILE A 836 15.31 43.98 30.04
C ILE A 836 14.89 42.50 29.99
N LEU A 837 15.81 41.57 29.69
CA LEU A 837 15.56 40.13 29.73
C LEU A 837 15.18 39.66 31.15
N ALA A 838 15.88 40.14 32.18
CA ALA A 838 15.51 39.85 33.57
C ALA A 838 14.13 40.42 33.93
N ALA A 839 13.81 41.65 33.50
CA ALA A 839 12.48 42.22 33.71
C ALA A 839 11.38 41.41 33.00
N PHE A 840 11.63 40.98 31.75
CA PHE A 840 10.75 40.08 31.01
C PHE A 840 10.52 38.76 31.76
N ALA A 841 11.58 38.08 32.19
CA ALA A 841 11.48 36.84 32.96
C ALA A 841 10.70 37.04 34.28
N PHE A 842 10.87 38.17 34.96
CA PHE A 842 10.13 38.52 36.18
C PHE A 842 8.63 38.71 35.92
N PHE A 843 8.25 39.44 34.87
CA PHE A 843 6.83 39.62 34.49
C PHE A 843 6.18 38.32 34.01
N THR A 844 6.90 37.49 33.26
CA THR A 844 6.46 36.14 32.89
C THR A 844 6.27 35.25 34.13
N GLY A 845 7.18 35.35 35.11
CA GLY A 845 7.04 34.70 36.42
C GLY A 845 5.81 35.16 37.21
N LEU A 846 5.54 36.47 37.27
CA LEU A 846 4.30 37.02 37.85
C LEU A 846 3.05 36.45 37.15
N GLY A 847 3.10 36.29 35.82
CA GLY A 847 2.01 35.70 35.02
C GLY A 847 1.73 34.21 35.28
N LEU A 848 2.71 33.46 35.78
CA LEU A 848 2.50 32.07 36.27
C LEU A 848 1.86 32.03 37.67
N GLY A 849 1.92 33.13 38.42
CA GLY A 849 1.43 33.23 39.80
C GLY A 849 0.01 32.71 40.06
N PRO A 850 -1.02 33.06 39.25
CA PRO A 850 -2.38 32.54 39.41
C PRO A 850 -2.47 31.01 39.28
N LEU A 851 -1.67 30.41 38.39
CA LEU A 851 -1.60 28.96 38.23
C LEU A 851 -0.92 28.30 39.43
N MET A 852 0.13 28.93 39.98
CA MET A 852 0.80 28.41 41.18
C MET A 852 -0.10 28.50 42.42
N ASP A 853 -0.85 29.59 42.62
CA ASP A 853 -1.80 29.74 43.73
C ASP A 853 -2.88 28.63 43.70
N TYR A 854 -3.38 28.31 42.50
CA TYR A 854 -4.28 27.16 42.28
C TYR A 854 -3.64 25.81 42.63
N VAL A 855 -2.43 25.55 42.12
CA VAL A 855 -1.75 24.25 42.31
C VAL A 855 -1.35 24.04 43.78
N ILE A 856 -0.91 25.09 44.48
CA ILE A 856 -0.63 25.05 45.92
C ILE A 856 -1.90 24.69 46.72
N SER A 857 -3.09 25.10 46.27
CA SER A 857 -4.37 24.74 46.90
C SER A 857 -4.80 23.27 46.68
N ILE A 858 -4.17 22.57 45.72
CA ILE A 858 -4.37 21.14 45.47
C ILE A 858 -3.27 20.35 46.19
N ASN A 859 -2.04 20.48 45.72
CA ASN A 859 -0.87 19.79 46.26
C ASN A 859 0.42 20.52 45.82
N PRO A 860 1.23 21.06 46.77
CA PRO A 860 2.46 21.77 46.44
C PRO A 860 3.54 20.88 45.81
N SER A 861 3.50 19.55 45.97
CA SER A 861 4.51 18.67 45.36
C SER A 861 4.43 18.62 43.83
N ILE A 862 3.26 18.94 43.25
CA ILE A 862 3.08 19.03 41.79
C ILE A 862 4.07 20.00 41.16
N ILE A 863 4.36 21.14 41.80
CA ILE A 863 5.24 22.18 41.26
C ILE A 863 6.67 21.66 41.10
N VAL A 864 7.17 20.95 42.13
CA VAL A 864 8.51 20.36 42.12
C VAL A 864 8.58 19.24 41.09
N THR A 865 7.57 18.35 41.03
CA THR A 865 7.48 17.28 40.03
C THR A 865 7.42 17.83 38.60
N ALA A 866 6.63 18.87 38.35
CA ALA A 866 6.55 19.52 37.04
C ALA A 866 7.86 20.19 36.64
N PHE A 867 8.56 20.84 37.57
CA PHE A 867 9.85 21.48 37.30
C PHE A 867 10.95 20.45 36.98
N MET A 868 11.00 19.34 37.74
CA MET A 868 11.91 18.23 37.44
C MET A 868 11.57 17.57 36.09
N GLY A 869 10.28 17.35 35.81
CA GLY A 869 9.81 16.81 34.53
C GLY A 869 10.17 17.71 33.34
N THR A 870 9.96 19.02 33.47
CA THR A 870 10.37 20.01 32.45
C THR A 870 11.87 19.99 32.24
N SER A 871 12.65 19.98 33.32
CA SER A 871 14.12 19.97 33.25
C SER A 871 14.65 18.70 32.57
N ALA A 872 14.02 17.54 32.84
CA ALA A 872 14.36 16.28 32.19
C ALA A 872 13.99 16.29 30.69
N ILE A 873 12.76 16.67 30.34
CA ILE A 873 12.28 16.79 28.96
C ILE A 873 13.18 17.75 28.16
N PHE A 874 13.33 18.98 28.65
CA PHE A 874 14.11 20.02 28.01
C PHE A 874 15.58 19.62 27.87
N GLY A 875 16.17 19.01 28.90
CA GLY A 875 17.53 18.48 28.87
C GLY A 875 17.72 17.35 27.85
N CYS A 876 16.80 16.39 27.78
CA CYS A 876 16.85 15.29 26.82
C CYS A 876 16.73 15.77 25.36
N PHE A 877 15.76 16.65 25.07
CA PHE A 877 15.59 17.19 23.72
C PHE A 877 16.74 18.14 23.34
N THR A 878 17.22 18.99 24.25
CA THR A 878 18.44 19.79 24.05
C THR A 878 19.65 18.92 23.71
N LEU A 879 19.86 17.82 24.46
CA LEU A 879 20.98 16.91 24.24
C LEU A 879 20.85 16.16 22.92
N SER A 880 19.64 15.71 22.56
CA SER A 880 19.34 15.12 21.25
C SER A 880 19.65 16.09 20.10
N ALA A 881 19.23 17.35 20.21
CA ALA A 881 19.57 18.39 19.24
C ALA A 881 21.08 18.66 19.15
N LEU A 882 21.84 18.54 20.23
CA LEU A 882 23.31 18.71 20.24
C LEU A 882 24.08 17.52 19.65
N TYR A 883 23.52 16.30 19.72
CA TYR A 883 24.13 15.10 19.12
C TYR A 883 23.71 14.85 17.67
N ALA A 884 22.56 15.36 17.25
CA ALA A 884 22.05 15.15 15.89
C ALA A 884 22.91 15.85 14.83
N GLN A 885 22.91 15.28 13.61
CA GLN A 885 23.64 15.87 12.49
C GLN A 885 23.12 17.28 12.18
N ARG A 886 24.03 18.18 11.80
CA ARG A 886 23.72 19.61 11.60
C ARG A 886 22.58 19.79 10.59
N ARG A 887 21.62 20.67 10.92
CA ARG A 887 20.39 20.98 10.15
C ARG A 887 19.32 19.88 10.14
N SER A 888 19.55 18.73 10.76
CA SER A 888 18.60 17.59 10.74
C SER A 888 17.21 17.93 11.26
N TYR A 889 17.05 18.78 12.27
CA TYR A 889 15.72 19.17 12.78
C TYR A 889 15.18 20.49 12.22
N LEU A 890 15.91 21.18 11.33
CA LEU A 890 15.45 22.47 10.80
C LEU A 890 14.25 22.35 9.82
N PHE A 891 14.04 21.18 9.20
CA PHE A 891 12.83 20.95 8.39
C PHE A 891 11.55 20.96 9.23
N LEU A 892 11.67 20.70 10.55
CA LEU A 892 10.53 20.57 11.46
C LEU A 892 9.86 21.93 11.75
N GLY A 893 10.50 23.05 11.44
CA GLY A 893 9.95 24.39 11.69
C GLY A 893 8.59 24.63 11.01
N GLY A 894 8.40 24.15 9.78
CA GLY A 894 7.13 24.32 9.05
C GLY A 894 5.97 23.54 9.69
N THR A 895 6.22 22.33 10.18
CA THR A 895 5.20 21.49 10.82
C THR A 895 4.91 21.93 12.25
N LEU A 896 5.90 22.44 12.98
CA LEU A 896 5.70 23.00 14.32
C LEU A 896 4.93 24.32 14.30
N MET A 897 5.24 25.23 13.36
CA MET A 897 4.53 26.52 13.23
C MET A 897 3.08 26.34 12.76
N SER A 898 2.81 25.39 11.84
CA SER A 898 1.43 25.05 11.46
C SER A 898 0.67 24.39 12.62
N GLY A 899 1.30 23.46 13.35
CA GLY A 899 0.73 22.86 14.56
C GLY A 899 0.40 23.88 15.65
N LEU A 900 1.28 24.87 15.87
CA LEU A 900 1.05 25.98 16.81
C LEU A 900 -0.14 26.86 16.37
N THR A 901 -0.24 27.15 15.06
CA THR A 901 -1.37 27.89 14.47
C THR A 901 -2.70 27.16 14.67
N VAL A 902 -2.73 25.84 14.43
CA VAL A 902 -3.91 24.99 14.68
C VAL A 902 -4.27 25.00 16.17
N LEU A 903 -3.29 24.86 17.07
CA LEU A 903 -3.53 24.92 18.51
C LEU A 903 -4.11 26.26 18.97
N LEU A 904 -3.71 27.38 18.36
CA LEU A 904 -4.26 28.71 18.63
C LEU A 904 -5.73 28.78 18.19
N ILE A 905 -6.05 28.34 16.97
CA ILE A 905 -7.42 28.29 16.45
C ILE A 905 -8.31 27.39 17.33
N VAL A 906 -7.84 26.19 17.68
CA VAL A 906 -8.56 25.25 18.57
C VAL A 906 -8.76 25.86 19.97
N SER A 907 -7.78 26.59 20.50
CA SER A 907 -7.89 27.29 21.79
C SER A 907 -8.95 28.40 21.75
N PHE A 908 -8.98 29.19 20.67
CA PHE A 908 -9.98 30.23 20.44
C PHE A 908 -11.39 29.64 20.31
N LEU A 909 -11.57 28.58 19.51
CA LEU A 909 -12.86 27.90 19.37
C LEU A 909 -13.32 27.30 20.71
N ASN A 910 -12.42 26.67 21.47
CA ASN A 910 -12.78 26.06 22.75
C ASN A 910 -13.19 27.08 23.83
N MET A 911 -12.88 28.37 23.66
CA MET A 911 -13.40 29.45 24.51
C MET A 911 -14.93 29.60 24.39
N PHE A 912 -15.51 29.29 23.21
CA PHE A 912 -16.95 29.36 22.97
C PHE A 912 -17.67 28.04 23.30
N PHE A 913 -17.03 26.89 23.04
CA PHE A 913 -17.66 25.57 23.21
C PHE A 913 -17.40 24.93 24.59
N ALA A 914 -16.44 25.43 25.37
CA ALA A 914 -16.11 24.98 26.72
C ALA A 914 -15.94 23.44 26.87
N SER A 915 -15.40 22.77 25.85
CA SER A 915 -15.29 21.31 25.81
C SER A 915 -14.07 20.81 26.60
N GLU A 916 -14.31 19.93 27.58
CA GLU A 916 -13.25 19.28 28.35
C GLU A 916 -12.37 18.36 27.50
N ILE A 917 -12.93 17.72 26.46
CA ILE A 917 -12.19 16.82 25.57
C ILE A 917 -11.20 17.63 24.73
N VAL A 918 -11.67 18.72 24.11
CA VAL A 918 -10.84 19.65 23.34
C VAL A 918 -9.79 20.32 24.24
N PHE A 919 -10.14 20.65 25.49
CA PHE A 919 -9.18 21.18 26.46
C PHE A 919 -8.07 20.16 26.78
N LYS A 920 -8.42 18.90 27.09
CA LYS A 920 -7.45 17.82 27.33
C LYS A 920 -6.54 17.62 26.11
N ALA A 921 -7.11 17.53 24.92
CA ALA A 921 -6.36 17.40 23.66
C ALA A 921 -5.40 18.57 23.43
N HIS A 922 -5.84 19.81 23.59
CA HIS A 922 -5.01 21.01 23.45
C HIS A 922 -3.84 21.05 24.45
N VAL A 923 -4.01 20.51 25.66
CA VAL A 923 -2.93 20.44 26.66
C VAL A 923 -1.90 19.35 26.28
N TYR A 924 -2.31 18.14 25.95
CA TYR A 924 -1.36 17.06 25.57
C TYR A 924 -0.68 17.32 24.22
N LEU A 925 -1.42 17.70 23.18
CA LEU A 925 -0.84 18.00 21.86
C LEU A 925 0.07 19.24 21.92
N GLY A 926 -0.29 20.23 22.73
CA GLY A 926 0.56 21.39 22.98
C GLY A 926 1.86 21.08 23.72
N LEU A 927 1.88 20.07 24.60
CA LEU A 927 3.12 19.59 25.21
C LEU A 927 4.04 18.96 24.15
N ALA A 928 3.49 18.07 23.30
CA ALA A 928 4.26 17.41 22.25
C ALA A 928 4.87 18.39 21.22
N ILE A 929 4.11 19.39 20.79
CA ILE A 929 4.59 20.44 19.87
C ILE A 929 5.70 21.28 20.53
N MET A 930 5.57 21.66 21.81
CA MET A 930 6.62 22.42 22.51
C MET A 930 7.90 21.59 22.73
N CYS A 931 7.81 20.28 22.94
CA CYS A 931 8.99 19.41 22.91
C CYS A 931 9.71 19.40 21.54
N GLY A 932 8.96 19.53 20.45
CA GLY A 932 9.50 19.69 19.10
C GLY A 932 10.18 21.04 18.87
N PHE A 933 9.64 22.12 19.44
CA PHE A 933 10.28 23.45 19.39
C PHE A 933 11.66 23.45 20.07
N VAL A 934 11.83 22.77 21.22
CA VAL A 934 13.15 22.64 21.87
C VAL A 934 14.21 22.02 20.95
N LEU A 935 13.83 21.04 20.11
CA LEU A 935 14.72 20.45 19.09
C LEU A 935 15.04 21.46 17.97
N PHE A 936 14.00 22.12 17.45
CA PHE A 936 14.09 23.06 16.34
C PHE A 936 14.92 24.30 16.72
N ASP A 937 14.59 24.97 17.82
CA ASP A 937 15.26 26.18 18.27
C ASP A 937 16.69 25.91 18.72
N THR A 938 16.97 24.79 19.40
CA THR A 938 18.37 24.43 19.72
C THR A 938 19.22 24.25 18.45
N GLN A 939 18.70 23.61 17.40
CA GLN A 939 19.38 23.51 16.09
C GLN A 939 19.45 24.86 15.35
N LEU A 940 18.41 25.70 15.45
CA LEU A 940 18.37 27.02 14.81
C LEU A 940 19.37 27.98 15.44
N ILE A 941 19.52 27.95 16.77
CA ILE A 941 20.54 28.71 17.52
C ILE A 941 21.96 28.29 17.11
N ILE A 942 22.20 26.98 16.94
CA ILE A 942 23.48 26.45 16.44
C ILE A 942 23.77 26.98 15.04
N GLU A 943 22.80 26.89 14.13
CA GLU A 943 22.96 27.34 12.74
C GLU A 943 23.14 28.87 12.64
N LYS A 944 22.33 29.67 13.35
CA LYS A 944 22.46 31.13 13.43
C LYS A 944 23.84 31.54 13.97
N ALA A 945 24.30 30.91 15.06
CA ALA A 945 25.61 31.18 15.65
C ALA A 945 26.78 30.84 14.72
N GLU A 946 26.64 29.83 13.85
CA GLU A 946 27.64 29.49 12.83
C GLU A 946 27.55 30.35 11.57
N MET A 947 26.38 30.92 11.26
CA MET A 947 26.23 31.98 10.25
C MET A 947 26.73 33.35 10.75
N GLY A 948 27.10 33.47 12.02
CA GLY A 948 27.73 34.65 12.62
C GLY A 948 26.82 35.50 13.52
N ASP A 949 25.56 35.11 13.71
CA ASP A 949 24.66 35.77 14.65
C ASP A 949 24.97 35.38 16.10
N LYS A 950 25.54 36.31 16.85
CA LYS A 950 25.99 36.13 18.23
C LYS A 950 25.06 36.75 19.27
N ASP A 951 23.80 37.02 18.93
CA ASP A 951 22.83 37.56 19.88
C ASP A 951 22.31 36.48 20.84
N TYR A 952 23.15 36.07 21.79
CA TYR A 952 22.80 35.04 22.78
C TYR A 952 21.64 35.46 23.71
N ILE A 953 21.34 36.76 23.77
CA ILE A 953 20.21 37.28 24.57
C ILE A 953 18.90 36.99 23.87
N TRP A 954 18.80 37.17 22.55
CA TRP A 954 17.60 36.80 21.80
C TRP A 954 17.38 35.29 21.80
N HIS A 955 18.43 34.52 21.50
CA HIS A 955 18.41 33.05 21.56
C HIS A 955 18.06 32.48 22.96
N CYS A 956 18.24 33.27 24.02
CA CYS A 956 17.79 32.92 25.37
C CYS A 956 16.28 33.16 25.58
N VAL A 957 15.65 34.09 24.85
CA VAL A 957 14.20 34.32 24.90
C VAL A 957 13.46 33.12 24.31
N ASP A 958 13.89 32.69 23.11
CA ASP A 958 13.34 31.55 22.39
C ASP A 958 13.26 30.30 23.32
N LEU A 959 14.42 29.86 23.85
CA LEU A 959 14.50 28.73 24.79
C LEU A 959 13.83 28.95 26.17
N PHE A 960 13.69 30.20 26.61
CA PHE A 960 12.97 30.51 27.86
C PHE A 960 11.46 30.37 27.70
N LEU A 961 10.92 30.77 26.55
CA LEU A 961 9.51 30.57 26.21
C LEU A 961 9.18 29.07 26.14
N ASP A 962 9.99 28.27 25.44
CA ASP A 962 9.88 26.80 25.42
C ASP A 962 9.82 26.18 26.81
N PHE A 963 10.76 26.52 27.68
CA PHE A 963 10.80 25.94 29.03
C PHE A 963 9.55 26.34 29.84
N VAL A 964 9.13 27.61 29.76
CA VAL A 964 7.95 28.11 30.48
C VAL A 964 6.65 27.50 29.95
N THR A 965 6.50 27.30 28.64
CA THR A 965 5.30 26.67 28.04
C THR A 965 5.22 25.18 28.39
N ILE A 966 6.34 24.43 28.33
CA ILE A 966 6.41 23.01 28.75
C ILE A 966 6.08 22.89 30.24
N PHE A 967 6.70 23.71 31.10
CA PHE A 967 6.43 23.73 32.54
C PHE A 967 4.95 23.98 32.83
N ARG A 968 4.37 24.99 32.19
CA ARG A 968 2.96 25.33 32.32
C ARG A 968 2.05 24.16 31.91
N LYS A 969 2.31 23.52 30.76
CA LYS A 969 1.52 22.38 30.26
C LYS A 969 1.61 21.19 31.22
N LEU A 970 2.81 20.86 31.73
CA LEU A 970 3.01 19.79 32.73
C LEU A 970 2.32 20.07 34.06
N VAL A 971 2.39 21.30 34.58
CA VAL A 971 1.69 21.69 35.81
C VAL A 971 0.17 21.48 35.67
N ILE A 972 -0.40 21.87 34.51
CA ILE A 972 -1.82 21.64 34.23
C ILE A 972 -2.13 20.14 34.19
N ILE A 973 -1.37 19.34 33.42
CA ILE A 973 -1.59 17.88 33.32
C ILE A 973 -1.56 17.20 34.69
N LEU A 974 -0.54 17.49 35.52
CA LEU A 974 -0.42 16.90 36.85
C LEU A 974 -1.55 17.35 37.78
N SER A 975 -1.99 18.61 37.71
CA SER A 975 -3.15 19.10 38.49
C SER A 975 -4.47 18.44 38.09
N MET A 976 -4.62 18.01 36.83
CA MET A 976 -5.82 17.31 36.34
C MET A 976 -5.88 15.84 36.78
N ASN A 977 -4.76 15.25 37.21
CA ASN A 977 -4.69 13.85 37.63
C ASN A 977 -5.03 13.64 39.12
N GLU A 978 -4.93 14.66 39.97
CA GLU A 978 -5.18 14.51 41.43
C GLU A 978 -6.63 14.77 41.87
N LYS A 979 -7.45 15.46 41.06
CA LYS A 979 -8.88 15.69 41.39
C LYS A 979 -9.77 15.55 40.15
N VAL A 980 -10.96 14.97 40.36
CA VAL A 980 -12.08 15.08 39.42
C VAL A 980 -12.46 16.56 39.33
N PHE A 981 -12.46 17.11 38.12
CA PHE A 981 -12.70 18.53 37.87
C PHE A 981 -14.19 18.85 38.03
N GLU A 982 -14.58 19.63 39.05
CA GLU A 982 -15.90 20.27 39.07
C GLU A 982 -15.87 21.54 38.20
N THR A 983 -16.29 21.40 36.95
CA THR A 983 -16.39 22.48 35.98
C THR A 983 -17.63 23.35 36.23
N SER A 984 -17.43 24.56 36.76
CA SER A 984 -18.47 25.61 36.71
C SER A 984 -17.96 27.05 36.75
N ILE A 985 -16.90 27.38 37.51
CA ILE A 985 -16.46 28.79 37.67
C ILE A 985 -14.96 29.03 37.36
N LEU A 986 -14.05 28.08 37.63
CA LEU A 986 -12.62 28.27 37.35
C LEU A 986 -12.22 28.17 35.87
N GLY A 987 -12.99 27.42 35.06
CA GLY A 987 -12.65 27.14 33.66
C GLY A 987 -12.44 28.41 32.83
N ILE A 988 -13.28 29.43 33.04
CA ILE A 988 -13.25 30.68 32.27
C ILE A 988 -11.95 31.48 32.55
N ASN A 989 -11.54 31.59 33.80
CA ASN A 989 -10.33 32.33 34.18
C ASN A 989 -9.02 31.61 33.80
N ILE A 990 -9.02 30.27 33.86
CA ILE A 990 -7.88 29.46 33.39
C ILE A 990 -7.80 29.50 31.87
N VAL A 991 -8.91 29.33 31.14
CA VAL A 991 -8.94 29.42 29.66
C VAL A 991 -8.49 30.80 29.17
N ALA A 992 -8.99 31.90 29.77
CA ALA A 992 -8.54 33.25 29.42
C ALA A 992 -7.03 33.44 29.62
N SER A 993 -6.45 32.83 30.65
CA SER A 993 -5.00 32.84 30.88
C SER A 993 -4.24 31.89 29.93
N VAL A 994 -4.87 30.81 29.45
CA VAL A 994 -4.25 29.78 28.58
C VAL A 994 -4.11 30.27 27.13
N CYS A 995 -5.04 31.11 26.65
CA CYS A 995 -5.02 31.58 25.26
C CYS A 995 -3.97 32.66 24.93
N PHE A 996 -3.36 33.34 25.92
CA PHE A 996 -2.53 34.53 25.68
C PHE A 996 -1.21 34.53 26.48
N ILE A 997 -0.25 33.72 26.06
CA ILE A 997 1.18 34.02 26.25
C ILE A 997 1.77 34.17 24.84
N PRO A 998 2.55 35.21 24.54
CA PRO A 998 3.24 35.31 23.26
C PRO A 998 4.22 34.15 23.12
N TYR A 999 4.06 33.43 22.03
CA TYR A 999 5.10 32.64 21.37
C TYR A 999 5.25 33.25 19.98
#